data_AF-A0A965Z0R8-F1
#
_entry.id   AF-A0A965Z0R8-F1
#
_cell.length_a   1.000
_cell.length_b   1.000
_cell.length_c   1.000
_cell.angle_alpha   90.00
_cell.angle_beta   90.00
_cell.angle_gamma   90.00
#
_symmetry.space_group_name_H-M   'P 1'
#
loop_
_entity.id
_entity.type
_entity.pdbx_description
1 polymer ?
#
loop_
_entity_poly.entity_id
_entity_poly.type
_entity_poly.pdbx_seq_one_letter_code
_entity_poly.pdbx_strand_id
1 'polypeptide(L)'
;MKKRRFLIFLLSLLISTGIQAQLPEGRTQSTIIADALAQLPADTQEQYNRVIAELVSTGEEGLLDLIGRINPPGSQSNETLDYAISGWVHHVANDKAQRTIAAAAIGKALGRPLHNEVKATLIRSLRTIAGDEEVPLLAGFLSDIYLSSEASKALVSIGSDKATEALLQAVTSVGSEEVRLQLINALAQTGYPEAEKNLLELLRFKPTGEMEKALLNALARTGGKASLKPLKRAAAATGYTYQKSHATASYLTLLERLSSEEPGLVRREATRLLSHARKNEKSDLMVAAVRLLADHSSLRKVAILQDALNTGDIAYLTPLLRNITFIEDNRSMQLITKELATSQSPEVQTALIYWATENNRKELLPEIIRLSGSSNGMVQKAALQSLTRMGGDEALIALAALLKSSDSETVSLARKALASFPGDISYTLASVFEESSNDGKNAILQLIAARKMESQYNLVYNQLFTDNETVKQAAANTLKEVVTAENLSDLFTLLEQADPALAPPLQEAINAALNHLPATEQLALVTSRMEQSRNRHLYFSALANSGSKEAMELITTAYHNEDGINRESALTALTGWKSFEVIHPLLQIARSSSDKKELTKVSDALIALIARSGQTGAVQYLYLRETMSFAQTNSQKNRILQQLGQTGQYQAMLF
;
A
#
# COMPACT_ATOMS: atom_id res chain seq x y z
N MET A 1 48.83 -23.91 -60.34
CA MET A 1 47.54 -24.24 -59.66
C MET A 1 47.60 -25.41 -58.65
N LYS A 2 48.72 -26.12 -58.46
CA LYS A 2 48.81 -27.21 -57.44
C LYS A 2 49.17 -26.77 -56.00
N LYS A 3 49.82 -25.61 -55.80
CA LYS A 3 50.20 -25.13 -54.44
C LYS A 3 49.04 -24.47 -53.64
N ARG A 4 48.02 -23.90 -54.30
CA ARG A 4 46.86 -23.28 -53.61
C ARG A 4 45.82 -24.30 -53.10
N ARG A 5 45.77 -25.51 -53.66
CA ARG A 5 44.85 -26.57 -53.20
C ARG A 5 45.35 -27.28 -51.94
N PHE A 6 46.68 -27.36 -51.75
CA PHE A 6 47.27 -27.96 -50.55
C PHE A 6 47.11 -27.08 -49.30
N LEU A 7 47.13 -25.75 -49.48
CA LEU A 7 46.93 -24.80 -48.37
C LEU A 7 45.48 -24.75 -47.88
N ILE A 8 44.50 -24.97 -48.77
CA ILE A 8 43.07 -24.98 -48.41
C ILE A 8 42.68 -26.30 -47.72
N PHE A 9 43.31 -27.43 -48.10
CA PHE A 9 43.07 -28.72 -47.44
C PHE A 9 43.70 -28.82 -46.03
N LEU A 10 44.81 -28.10 -45.79
CA LEU A 10 45.41 -27.95 -44.46
C LEU A 10 44.63 -26.97 -43.55
N LEU A 11 43.92 -25.99 -44.13
CA LEU A 11 43.09 -25.06 -43.36
C LEU A 11 41.72 -25.68 -42.97
N SER A 12 41.22 -26.66 -43.72
CA SER A 12 39.98 -27.38 -43.39
C SER A 12 40.16 -28.51 -42.38
N LEU A 13 41.39 -28.94 -42.08
CA LEU A 13 41.66 -29.97 -41.06
C LEU A 13 41.85 -29.41 -39.63
N LEU A 14 41.75 -28.08 -39.46
CA LEU A 14 41.89 -27.40 -38.16
C LEU A 14 40.55 -27.02 -37.50
N ILE A 15 39.41 -27.45 -38.05
CA ILE A 15 38.07 -27.11 -37.51
C ILE A 15 37.42 -28.32 -36.79
N SER A 16 38.14 -29.43 -36.60
CA SER A 16 37.64 -30.63 -35.92
C SER A 16 38.26 -30.90 -34.55
N THR A 17 38.67 -29.86 -33.82
CA THR A 17 39.00 -29.98 -32.39
C THR A 17 37.94 -29.24 -31.59
N GLY A 18 37.20 -29.99 -30.78
CA GLY A 18 36.17 -29.46 -29.91
C GLY A 18 36.69 -28.30 -29.07
N ILE A 19 35.81 -27.34 -28.82
CA ILE A 19 36.02 -26.25 -27.86
C ILE A 19 36.13 -26.92 -26.48
N GLN A 20 37.34 -27.32 -26.09
CA GLN A 20 37.69 -27.44 -24.68
C GLN A 20 37.89 -26.01 -24.18
N ALA A 21 37.12 -25.62 -23.17
CA ALA A 21 37.35 -24.39 -22.43
C ALA A 21 38.81 -24.39 -21.92
N GLN A 22 39.65 -23.52 -22.47
CA GLN A 22 40.99 -23.28 -21.94
C GLN A 22 40.84 -22.48 -20.64
N LEU A 23 41.17 -23.11 -19.51
CA LEU A 23 41.33 -22.45 -18.21
C LEU A 23 42.48 -21.41 -18.32
N PRO A 24 42.42 -20.27 -17.60
CA PRO A 24 43.49 -19.28 -17.60
C PRO A 24 44.85 -19.91 -17.24
N GLU A 25 45.94 -19.49 -17.91
CA GLU A 25 47.29 -20.04 -17.71
C GLU A 25 47.66 -20.13 -16.21
N GLY A 26 47.94 -21.37 -15.74
CA GLY A 26 48.49 -21.65 -14.41
C GLY A 26 47.49 -22.04 -13.30
N ARG A 27 46.17 -22.08 -13.54
CA ARG A 27 45.18 -22.48 -12.51
C ARG A 27 44.59 -23.87 -12.77
N THR A 28 44.57 -24.73 -11.74
CA THR A 28 43.89 -26.04 -11.80
C THR A 28 42.42 -25.91 -11.39
N GLN A 29 41.54 -26.83 -11.82
CA GLN A 29 40.12 -26.85 -11.39
C GLN A 29 39.97 -26.85 -9.86
N SER A 30 40.80 -27.64 -9.16
CA SER A 30 40.78 -27.67 -7.69
C SER A 30 41.17 -26.32 -7.06
N THR A 31 42.06 -25.56 -7.70
CA THR A 31 42.45 -24.23 -7.24
C THR A 31 41.30 -23.24 -7.43
N ILE A 32 40.63 -23.27 -8.59
CA ILE A 32 39.47 -22.41 -8.88
C ILE A 32 38.34 -22.66 -7.87
N ILE A 33 38.04 -23.93 -7.59
CA ILE A 33 37.02 -24.31 -6.61
C ILE A 33 37.38 -23.82 -5.21
N ALA A 34 38.62 -24.04 -4.75
CA ALA A 34 39.04 -23.59 -3.42
C ALA A 34 38.99 -22.06 -3.29
N ASP A 35 39.46 -21.33 -4.30
CA ASP A 35 39.46 -19.87 -4.31
C ASP A 35 38.04 -19.29 -4.36
N ALA A 36 37.13 -19.94 -5.09
CA ALA A 36 35.74 -19.56 -5.14
C ALA A 36 35.04 -19.80 -3.80
N LEU A 37 35.26 -20.95 -3.16
CA LEU A 37 34.69 -21.24 -1.83
C LEU A 37 35.23 -20.27 -0.78
N ALA A 38 36.48 -19.81 -0.88
CA ALA A 38 37.01 -18.79 0.03
C ALA A 38 36.39 -17.39 -0.17
N GLN A 39 35.83 -17.12 -1.35
CA GLN A 39 35.25 -15.81 -1.72
C GLN A 39 33.71 -15.76 -1.62
N LEU A 40 33.06 -16.88 -1.27
CA LEU A 40 31.61 -16.96 -1.16
C LEU A 40 31.16 -17.07 0.30
N PRO A 41 30.09 -16.35 0.71
CA PRO A 41 29.30 -15.41 -0.09
C PRO A 41 30.07 -14.12 -0.42
N ALA A 42 29.82 -13.54 -1.59
CA ALA A 42 30.54 -12.35 -2.06
C ALA A 42 29.90 -11.04 -1.55
N ASP A 43 30.72 -10.03 -1.26
CA ASP A 43 30.28 -8.73 -0.71
C ASP A 43 29.56 -7.84 -1.75
N THR A 44 29.79 -8.09 -3.05
CA THR A 44 29.23 -7.30 -4.15
C THR A 44 28.71 -8.18 -5.28
N GLN A 45 27.72 -7.66 -6.03
CA GLN A 45 27.16 -8.35 -7.19
C GLN A 45 28.21 -8.62 -8.29
N GLU A 46 29.14 -7.68 -8.50
CA GLU A 46 30.20 -7.83 -9.50
C GLU A 46 31.16 -8.97 -9.13
N GLN A 47 31.58 -9.02 -7.87
CA GLN A 47 32.42 -10.11 -7.35
C GLN A 47 31.68 -11.45 -7.42
N TYR A 48 30.41 -11.48 -7.01
CA TYR A 48 29.57 -12.67 -7.12
C TYR A 48 29.52 -13.19 -8.56
N ASN A 49 29.18 -12.34 -9.52
CA ASN A 49 29.08 -12.74 -10.93
C ASN A 49 30.39 -13.28 -11.48
N ARG A 50 31.53 -12.66 -11.12
CA ARG A 50 32.86 -13.12 -11.52
C ARG A 50 33.19 -14.50 -10.93
N VAL A 51 33.02 -14.67 -9.61
CA VAL A 51 33.35 -15.92 -8.91
C VAL A 51 32.49 -17.08 -9.43
N ILE A 52 31.19 -16.85 -9.64
CA ILE A 52 30.31 -17.88 -10.18
C ILE A 52 30.65 -18.19 -11.65
N ALA A 53 31.00 -17.20 -12.48
CA ALA A 53 31.44 -17.45 -13.86
C ALA A 53 32.75 -18.27 -13.91
N GLU A 54 33.70 -17.98 -13.02
CA GLU A 54 34.94 -18.77 -12.86
C GLU A 54 34.63 -20.21 -12.43
N LEU A 55 33.74 -20.40 -11.46
CA LEU A 55 33.26 -21.73 -11.08
C LEU A 55 32.67 -22.46 -12.29
N VAL A 56 31.72 -21.83 -12.99
CA VAL A 56 31.05 -22.42 -14.17
C VAL A 56 32.04 -22.84 -15.26
N SER A 57 33.14 -22.10 -15.43
CA SER A 57 34.21 -22.44 -16.39
C SER A 57 34.90 -23.79 -16.12
N THR A 58 34.80 -24.32 -14.89
CA THR A 58 35.37 -25.63 -14.54
C THR A 58 34.58 -26.82 -15.12
N GLY A 59 33.37 -26.59 -15.62
CA GLY A 59 32.55 -27.57 -16.32
C GLY A 59 31.98 -28.68 -15.44
N GLU A 60 31.55 -29.78 -16.06
CA GLU A 60 30.91 -30.93 -15.38
C GLU A 60 31.74 -31.44 -14.19
N GLU A 61 33.04 -31.65 -14.37
CA GLU A 61 33.91 -32.22 -13.35
C GLU A 61 34.04 -31.30 -12.12
N GLY A 62 34.04 -29.97 -12.32
CA GLY A 62 34.08 -29.04 -11.20
C GLY A 62 32.79 -29.00 -10.39
N LEU A 63 31.63 -29.09 -11.04
CA LEU A 63 30.35 -29.22 -10.35
C LEU A 63 30.24 -30.58 -9.61
N LEU A 64 30.75 -31.67 -10.20
CA LEU A 64 30.82 -32.98 -9.55
C LEU A 64 31.74 -32.99 -8.33
N ASP A 65 32.86 -32.25 -8.38
CA ASP A 65 33.78 -32.09 -7.24
C ASP A 65 33.12 -31.29 -6.12
N LEU A 66 32.47 -30.16 -6.44
CA LEU A 66 31.69 -29.37 -5.47
C LEU A 66 30.63 -30.22 -4.77
N ILE A 67 29.85 -31.00 -5.52
CA ILE A 67 28.83 -31.89 -4.96
C ILE A 67 29.48 -33.00 -4.12
N GLY A 68 30.63 -33.53 -4.55
CA GLY A 68 31.38 -34.55 -3.82
C GLY A 68 31.92 -34.08 -2.46
N ARG A 69 32.06 -32.77 -2.26
CA ARG A 69 32.48 -32.15 -0.99
C ARG A 69 31.34 -31.93 0.00
N ILE A 70 30.08 -32.14 -0.41
CA ILE A 70 28.92 -31.96 0.47
C ILE A 70 28.94 -33.00 1.58
N ASN A 71 28.86 -32.52 2.82
CA ASN A 71 28.79 -33.37 4.00
C ASN A 71 27.36 -33.82 4.27
N PRO A 72 27.14 -35.01 4.86
CA PRO A 72 25.84 -35.38 5.39
C PRO A 72 25.33 -34.35 6.42
N PRO A 73 24.01 -34.12 6.52
CA PRO A 73 23.44 -33.22 7.52
C PRO A 73 23.91 -33.54 8.94
N GLY A 74 24.27 -32.50 9.70
CA GLY A 74 24.74 -32.63 11.08
C GLY A 74 26.23 -33.00 11.25
N SER A 75 26.99 -33.17 10.17
CA SER A 75 28.44 -33.41 10.25
C SER A 75 29.25 -32.10 10.27
N GLN A 76 29.18 -31.31 9.20
CA GLN A 76 29.84 -30.01 9.04
C GLN A 76 28.93 -29.07 8.24
N SER A 77 29.19 -27.76 8.31
CA SER A 77 28.43 -26.78 7.54
C SER A 77 28.69 -26.95 6.05
N ASN A 78 27.59 -26.96 5.27
CA ASN A 78 27.63 -26.93 3.81
C ASN A 78 27.27 -25.55 3.25
N GLU A 79 27.13 -24.51 4.08
CA GLU A 79 26.60 -23.20 3.65
C GLU A 79 27.29 -22.65 2.40
N THR A 80 28.63 -22.66 2.38
CA THR A 80 29.41 -22.16 1.24
C THR A 80 29.29 -23.05 0.00
N LEU A 81 29.17 -24.38 0.18
CA LEU A 81 28.96 -25.33 -0.91
C LEU A 81 27.56 -25.17 -1.51
N ASP A 82 26.54 -25.06 -0.66
CA ASP A 82 25.16 -24.83 -1.06
C ASP A 82 25.03 -23.49 -1.79
N TYR A 83 25.70 -22.45 -1.30
CA TYR A 83 25.75 -21.14 -1.95
C TYR A 83 26.42 -21.21 -3.33
N ALA A 84 27.56 -21.91 -3.44
CA ALA A 84 28.28 -22.08 -4.70
C ALA A 84 27.45 -22.87 -5.74
N ILE A 85 26.85 -23.99 -5.34
CA ILE A 85 26.03 -24.84 -6.22
C ILE A 85 24.76 -24.11 -6.64
N SER A 86 24.06 -23.46 -5.70
CA SER A 86 22.89 -22.64 -6.03
C SER A 86 23.26 -21.50 -6.98
N GLY A 87 24.36 -20.80 -6.72
CA GLY A 87 24.84 -19.72 -7.58
C GLY A 87 25.16 -20.21 -8.99
N TRP A 88 25.83 -21.35 -9.11
CA TRP A 88 26.08 -22.01 -10.39
C TRP A 88 24.79 -22.29 -11.15
N VAL A 89 23.83 -22.97 -10.51
CA VAL A 89 22.55 -23.37 -11.11
C VAL A 89 21.78 -22.17 -11.66
N HIS A 90 21.71 -21.07 -10.89
CA HIS A 90 21.01 -19.86 -11.32
C HIS A 90 21.76 -19.10 -12.41
N HIS A 91 23.10 -19.09 -12.37
CA HIS A 91 23.92 -18.45 -13.39
C HIS A 91 23.74 -19.09 -14.77
N VAL A 92 23.67 -20.42 -14.82
CA VAL A 92 23.54 -21.16 -16.09
C VAL A 92 22.10 -21.30 -16.57
N ALA A 93 21.09 -20.97 -15.76
CA ALA A 93 19.67 -21.26 -16.05
C ALA A 93 19.17 -20.74 -17.42
N ASN A 94 19.74 -19.62 -17.90
CA ASN A 94 19.38 -18.99 -19.17
C ASN A 94 20.33 -19.35 -20.34
N ASP A 95 21.42 -20.09 -20.10
CA ASP A 95 22.32 -20.60 -21.13
C ASP A 95 22.01 -22.07 -21.39
N LYS A 96 21.38 -22.39 -22.53
CA LYS A 96 20.96 -23.76 -22.85
C LYS A 96 22.11 -24.78 -22.77
N ALA A 97 23.30 -24.44 -23.26
CA ALA A 97 24.41 -25.39 -23.31
C ALA A 97 24.95 -25.65 -21.90
N GLN A 98 25.22 -24.59 -21.13
CA GLN A 98 25.73 -24.71 -19.77
C GLN A 98 24.70 -25.33 -18.82
N ARG A 99 23.42 -25.02 -19.02
CA ARG A 99 22.30 -25.62 -18.30
C ARG A 99 22.24 -27.12 -18.49
N THR A 100 22.33 -27.61 -19.73
CA THR A 100 22.34 -29.06 -20.03
C THR A 100 23.54 -29.75 -19.40
N ILE A 101 24.73 -29.14 -19.45
CA ILE A 101 25.93 -29.68 -18.80
C ILE A 101 25.73 -29.78 -17.28
N ALA A 102 25.21 -28.72 -16.65
CA ALA A 102 24.97 -28.69 -15.21
C ALA A 102 23.89 -29.71 -14.78
N ALA A 103 22.80 -29.84 -15.54
CA ALA A 103 21.73 -30.80 -15.28
C ALA A 103 22.25 -32.25 -15.37
N ALA A 104 23.04 -32.56 -16.41
CA ALA A 104 23.68 -33.86 -16.58
C ALA A 104 24.68 -34.17 -15.44
N ALA A 105 25.48 -33.18 -15.00
CA ALA A 105 26.41 -33.32 -13.89
C ALA A 105 25.68 -33.65 -12.58
N ILE A 106 24.62 -32.91 -12.25
CA ILE A 106 23.78 -33.19 -11.08
C ILE A 106 23.14 -34.58 -11.22
N GLY A 107 22.66 -34.94 -12.42
CA GLY A 107 22.09 -36.25 -12.69
C GLY A 107 23.08 -37.41 -12.43
N LYS A 108 24.33 -37.24 -12.88
CA LYS A 108 25.43 -38.19 -12.61
C LYS A 108 25.78 -38.25 -11.12
N ALA A 109 25.76 -37.12 -10.41
CA ALA A 109 25.97 -37.10 -8.96
C ALA A 109 24.87 -37.85 -8.19
N LEU A 110 23.61 -37.74 -8.62
CA LEU A 110 22.47 -38.45 -8.01
C LEU A 110 22.59 -39.98 -8.10
N GLY A 111 23.38 -40.51 -9.04
CA GLY A 111 23.72 -41.93 -9.14
C GLY A 111 24.75 -42.41 -8.10
N ARG A 112 25.37 -41.51 -7.33
CA ARG A 112 26.35 -41.83 -6.28
C ARG A 112 25.63 -42.12 -4.94
N PRO A 113 26.29 -42.84 -4.00
CA PRO A 113 25.74 -43.07 -2.66
C PRO A 113 25.78 -41.78 -1.82
N LEU A 114 24.76 -40.93 -2.00
CA LEU A 114 24.56 -39.68 -1.26
C LEU A 114 23.45 -39.83 -0.20
N HIS A 115 23.55 -39.04 0.88
CA HIS A 115 22.48 -38.91 1.88
C HIS A 115 21.19 -38.37 1.25
N ASN A 116 20.02 -38.80 1.72
CA ASN A 116 18.72 -38.43 1.11
C ASN A 116 18.48 -36.91 1.08
N GLU A 117 18.87 -36.18 2.12
CA GLU A 117 18.76 -34.71 2.13
C GLU A 117 19.61 -34.02 1.05
N VAL A 118 20.80 -34.58 0.77
CA VAL A 118 21.67 -34.09 -0.30
C VAL A 118 21.03 -34.38 -1.65
N LYS A 119 20.50 -35.60 -1.85
CA LYS A 119 19.74 -35.95 -3.06
C LYS A 119 18.53 -35.04 -3.25
N ALA A 120 17.76 -34.75 -2.20
CA ALA A 120 16.62 -33.86 -2.26
C ALA A 120 17.01 -32.43 -2.68
N THR A 121 18.12 -31.91 -2.15
CA THR A 121 18.66 -30.58 -2.52
C THR A 121 19.13 -30.53 -3.98
N LEU A 122 19.77 -31.59 -4.45
CA LEU A 122 20.18 -31.72 -5.85
C LEU A 122 18.98 -31.82 -6.80
N ILE A 123 17.97 -32.63 -6.46
CA ILE A 123 16.71 -32.72 -7.22
C ILE A 123 15.98 -31.36 -7.23
N ARG A 124 16.01 -30.62 -6.12
CA ARG A 124 15.45 -29.27 -6.06
C ARG A 124 16.16 -28.32 -7.02
N SER A 125 17.48 -28.43 -7.15
CA SER A 125 18.27 -27.65 -8.11
C SER A 125 17.89 -27.97 -9.56
N LEU A 126 17.56 -29.24 -9.85
CA LEU A 126 17.07 -29.66 -11.17
C LEU A 126 15.75 -28.97 -11.57
N ARG A 127 14.95 -28.45 -10.63
CA ARG A 127 13.74 -27.67 -10.97
C ARG A 127 14.04 -26.44 -11.83
N THR A 128 15.23 -25.88 -11.72
CA THR A 128 15.65 -24.68 -12.44
C THR A 128 16.29 -25.00 -13.79
N ILE A 129 16.93 -26.17 -13.92
CA ILE A 129 17.84 -26.45 -15.04
C ILE A 129 17.57 -27.74 -15.82
N ALA A 130 16.76 -28.67 -15.31
CA ALA A 130 16.50 -29.93 -15.99
C ALA A 130 15.68 -29.77 -17.28
N GLY A 131 15.92 -30.66 -18.23
CA GLY A 131 15.14 -30.83 -19.45
C GLY A 131 14.58 -32.25 -19.60
N ASP A 132 14.16 -32.58 -20.82
CA ASP A 132 13.60 -33.90 -21.15
C ASP A 132 14.60 -35.05 -20.98
N GLU A 133 15.89 -34.73 -21.04
CA GLU A 133 17.01 -35.63 -20.84
C GLU A 133 17.03 -36.22 -19.41
N GLU A 134 16.65 -35.43 -18.39
CA GLU A 134 16.66 -35.85 -16.99
C GLU A 134 15.37 -36.57 -16.55
N VAL A 135 14.33 -36.59 -17.39
CA VAL A 135 13.04 -37.21 -17.05
C VAL A 135 13.17 -38.68 -16.61
N PRO A 136 13.91 -39.57 -17.31
CA PRO A 136 14.05 -40.97 -16.89
C PRO A 136 14.70 -41.12 -15.51
N LEU A 137 15.68 -40.26 -15.19
CA LEU A 137 16.34 -40.25 -13.89
C LEU A 137 15.37 -39.82 -12.80
N LEU A 138 14.67 -38.71 -13.00
CA LEU A 138 13.69 -38.17 -12.05
C LEU A 138 12.52 -39.15 -11.83
N ALA A 139 12.08 -39.83 -12.90
CA ALA A 139 11.05 -40.86 -12.81
C ALA A 139 11.45 -42.00 -11.86
N GLY A 140 12.73 -42.36 -11.83
CA GLY A 140 13.28 -43.38 -10.93
C GLY A 140 13.13 -43.06 -9.43
N PHE A 141 12.94 -41.78 -9.07
CA PHE A 141 12.74 -41.35 -7.69
C PHE A 141 11.26 -41.21 -7.29
N LEU A 142 10.31 -41.37 -8.21
CA LEU A 142 8.88 -41.13 -7.93
C LEU A 142 8.23 -42.18 -7.01
N SER A 143 8.85 -43.36 -6.84
CA SER A 143 8.39 -44.39 -5.90
C SER A 143 9.06 -44.29 -4.52
N ASP A 144 10.06 -43.42 -4.36
CA ASP A 144 10.80 -43.23 -3.11
C ASP A 144 10.03 -42.28 -2.17
N ILE A 145 9.72 -42.74 -0.95
CA ILE A 145 8.92 -41.97 0.01
C ILE A 145 9.59 -40.65 0.45
N TYR A 146 10.92 -40.57 0.42
CA TYR A 146 11.66 -39.36 0.77
C TYR A 146 11.87 -38.43 -0.42
N LEU A 147 12.09 -38.97 -1.62
CA LEU A 147 12.50 -38.20 -2.79
C LEU A 147 11.37 -37.88 -3.78
N SER A 148 10.23 -38.59 -3.71
CA SER A 148 9.13 -38.44 -4.68
C SER A 148 8.55 -37.02 -4.72
N SER A 149 8.45 -36.34 -3.56
CA SER A 149 7.96 -34.96 -3.52
C SER A 149 8.85 -34.00 -4.33
N GLU A 150 10.17 -34.08 -4.18
CA GLU A 150 11.08 -33.20 -4.91
C GLU A 150 11.19 -33.62 -6.38
N ALA A 151 11.22 -34.92 -6.66
CA ALA A 151 11.28 -35.44 -8.03
C ALA A 151 10.04 -35.06 -8.84
N SER A 152 8.85 -35.16 -8.24
CA SER A 152 7.60 -34.76 -8.89
C SER A 152 7.54 -33.26 -9.16
N LYS A 153 8.02 -32.41 -8.23
CA LYS A 153 8.14 -30.95 -8.47
C LYS A 153 9.13 -30.62 -9.59
N ALA A 154 10.22 -31.36 -9.72
CA ALA A 154 11.17 -31.21 -10.81
C ALA A 154 10.53 -31.55 -12.16
N LEU A 155 9.80 -32.67 -12.24
CA LEU A 155 9.05 -33.04 -13.46
C LEU A 155 7.98 -32.02 -13.84
N VAL A 156 7.24 -31.48 -12.86
CA VAL A 156 6.27 -30.38 -13.09
C VAL A 156 6.98 -29.13 -13.63
N SER A 157 8.19 -28.84 -13.14
CA SER A 157 8.97 -27.67 -13.59
C SER A 157 9.54 -27.84 -15.00
N ILE A 158 9.84 -29.08 -15.43
CA ILE A 158 10.23 -29.39 -16.82
C ILE A 158 9.07 -29.08 -17.78
N GLY A 159 7.84 -29.43 -17.40
CA GLY A 159 6.63 -28.99 -18.12
C GLY A 159 6.44 -29.60 -19.51
N SER A 160 7.08 -30.74 -19.81
CA SER A 160 6.91 -31.46 -21.07
C SER A 160 5.89 -32.62 -20.97
N ASP A 161 5.39 -33.07 -22.12
CA ASP A 161 4.51 -34.25 -22.21
C ASP A 161 5.21 -35.48 -21.64
N LYS A 162 6.50 -35.66 -21.96
CA LYS A 162 7.31 -36.78 -21.45
C LYS A 162 7.43 -36.77 -19.92
N ALA A 163 7.68 -35.59 -19.32
CA ALA A 163 7.75 -35.46 -17.87
C ALA A 163 6.39 -35.76 -17.21
N THR A 164 5.31 -35.35 -17.86
CA THR A 164 3.96 -35.54 -17.34
C THR A 164 3.45 -36.97 -17.50
N GLU A 165 3.80 -37.64 -18.60
CA GLU A 165 3.58 -39.08 -18.78
C GLU A 165 4.29 -39.89 -17.70
N ALA A 166 5.52 -39.54 -17.34
CA ALA A 166 6.25 -40.19 -16.25
C ALA A 166 5.52 -40.02 -14.90
N LEU A 167 4.99 -38.83 -14.61
CA LEU A 167 4.14 -38.59 -13.43
C LEU A 167 2.89 -39.47 -13.45
N LEU A 168 2.17 -39.52 -14.58
CA LEU A 168 0.96 -40.32 -14.74
C LEU A 168 1.22 -41.83 -14.57
N GLN A 169 2.31 -42.33 -15.14
CA GLN A 169 2.75 -43.73 -14.96
C GLN A 169 3.05 -44.03 -13.50
N ALA A 170 3.73 -43.13 -12.78
CA ALA A 170 4.00 -43.30 -11.36
C ALA A 170 2.71 -43.27 -10.51
N VAL A 171 1.77 -42.37 -10.82
CA VAL A 171 0.44 -42.30 -10.16
C VAL A 171 -0.29 -43.64 -10.25
N THR A 172 -0.14 -44.39 -11.34
CA THR A 172 -0.86 -45.66 -11.54
C THR A 172 -0.13 -46.88 -10.98
N SER A 173 1.20 -46.83 -10.85
CA SER A 173 2.02 -47.98 -10.47
C SER A 173 2.51 -47.99 -9.02
N VAL A 174 2.60 -46.83 -8.34
CA VAL A 174 3.11 -46.76 -6.97
C VAL A 174 2.22 -47.53 -5.99
N GLY A 175 2.81 -48.22 -5.00
CA GLY A 175 2.06 -48.94 -3.97
C GLY A 175 1.67 -48.06 -2.76
N SER A 176 2.50 -47.07 -2.42
CA SER A 176 2.29 -46.18 -1.27
C SER A 176 1.18 -45.17 -1.54
N GLU A 177 0.21 -45.10 -0.63
CA GLU A 177 -0.90 -44.14 -0.69
C GLU A 177 -0.42 -42.69 -0.50
N GLU A 178 0.53 -42.47 0.42
CA GLU A 178 1.13 -41.17 0.68
C GLU A 178 1.85 -40.62 -0.56
N VAL A 179 2.65 -41.47 -1.22
CA VAL A 179 3.35 -41.07 -2.45
C VAL A 179 2.36 -40.82 -3.58
N ARG A 180 1.33 -41.65 -3.72
CA ARG A 180 0.28 -41.45 -4.74
C ARG A 180 -0.41 -40.10 -4.56
N LEU A 181 -0.72 -39.70 -3.32
CA LEU A 181 -1.33 -38.40 -3.01
C LEU A 181 -0.45 -37.24 -3.53
N GLN A 182 0.86 -37.31 -3.26
CA GLN A 182 1.82 -36.30 -3.70
C GLN A 182 1.87 -36.21 -5.24
N LEU A 183 1.92 -37.37 -5.91
CA LEU A 183 1.97 -37.45 -7.36
C LEU A 183 0.69 -36.92 -8.03
N ILE A 184 -0.49 -37.19 -7.46
CA ILE A 184 -1.76 -36.62 -7.95
C ILE A 184 -1.75 -35.10 -7.84
N ASN A 185 -1.25 -34.55 -6.72
CA ASN A 185 -1.12 -33.10 -6.55
C ASN A 185 -0.10 -32.47 -7.52
N ALA A 186 0.97 -33.18 -7.86
CA ALA A 186 1.92 -32.75 -8.88
C ALA A 186 1.26 -32.78 -10.27
N LEU A 187 0.59 -33.87 -10.63
CA LEU A 187 -0.12 -34.02 -11.90
C LEU A 187 -1.20 -32.94 -12.09
N ALA A 188 -1.91 -32.55 -11.04
CA ALA A 188 -2.87 -31.45 -11.07
C ALA A 188 -2.26 -30.11 -11.53
N GLN A 189 -0.96 -29.89 -11.36
CA GLN A 189 -0.27 -28.65 -11.75
C GLN A 189 0.09 -28.62 -13.25
N THR A 190 0.02 -29.76 -13.94
CA THR A 190 0.44 -29.89 -15.34
C THR A 190 -0.65 -29.53 -16.34
N GLY A 191 -1.93 -29.66 -15.95
CA GLY A 191 -3.07 -29.47 -16.88
C GLY A 191 -3.22 -30.56 -17.94
N TYR A 192 -2.53 -31.70 -17.81
CA TYR A 192 -2.41 -32.75 -18.85
C TYR A 192 -3.69 -33.55 -19.09
N PRO A 193 -4.41 -33.35 -20.22
CA PRO A 193 -5.75 -33.92 -20.45
C PRO A 193 -5.81 -35.45 -20.44
N GLU A 194 -4.76 -36.12 -20.89
CA GLU A 194 -4.66 -37.57 -21.02
C GLU A 194 -4.73 -38.27 -19.65
N ALA A 195 -4.48 -37.54 -18.55
CA ALA A 195 -4.64 -38.05 -17.19
C ALA A 195 -6.11 -38.32 -16.80
N GLU A 196 -7.10 -37.77 -17.53
CA GLU A 196 -8.52 -37.85 -17.17
C GLU A 196 -8.97 -39.28 -16.90
N LYS A 197 -8.64 -40.22 -17.80
CA LYS A 197 -9.10 -41.61 -17.69
C LYS A 197 -8.57 -42.28 -16.41
N ASN A 198 -7.27 -42.17 -16.15
CA ASN A 198 -6.63 -42.81 -15.00
C ASN A 198 -7.10 -42.19 -13.67
N LEU A 199 -7.24 -40.87 -13.61
CA LEU A 199 -7.75 -40.19 -12.42
C LEU A 199 -9.22 -40.57 -12.14
N LEU A 200 -10.03 -40.72 -13.19
CA LEU A 200 -11.40 -41.22 -13.06
C LEU A 200 -11.45 -42.67 -12.59
N GLU A 201 -10.55 -43.54 -13.05
CA GLU A 201 -10.42 -44.91 -12.56
C GLU A 201 -10.06 -44.95 -11.08
N LEU A 202 -9.13 -44.12 -10.62
CA LEU A 202 -8.81 -44.00 -9.20
C LEU A 202 -10.01 -43.51 -8.36
N LEU A 203 -10.76 -42.54 -8.87
CA LEU A 203 -11.95 -42.02 -8.17
C LEU A 203 -13.06 -43.08 -8.01
N ARG A 204 -13.13 -44.10 -8.88
CA ARG A 204 -14.13 -45.19 -8.76
C ARG A 204 -14.00 -45.99 -7.48
N PHE A 205 -12.81 -46.05 -6.89
CA PHE A 205 -12.57 -46.73 -5.62
C PHE A 205 -13.10 -45.95 -4.41
N LYS A 206 -13.69 -44.77 -4.62
CA LYS A 206 -14.29 -43.90 -3.58
C LYS A 206 -13.31 -43.61 -2.43
N PRO A 207 -12.13 -43.04 -2.73
CA PRO A 207 -11.23 -42.58 -1.69
C PRO A 207 -11.92 -41.50 -0.84
N THR A 208 -11.43 -41.28 0.37
CA THR A 208 -11.94 -40.29 1.32
C THR A 208 -10.81 -39.36 1.78
N GLY A 209 -11.16 -38.26 2.45
CA GLY A 209 -10.17 -37.34 3.03
C GLY A 209 -9.33 -36.61 1.97
N GLU A 210 -8.02 -36.48 2.22
CA GLU A 210 -7.12 -35.73 1.34
C GLU A 210 -6.94 -36.38 -0.04
N MET A 211 -7.07 -37.70 -0.16
CA MET A 211 -6.99 -38.40 -1.44
C MET A 211 -8.17 -38.06 -2.37
N GLU A 212 -9.38 -38.03 -1.82
CA GLU A 212 -10.56 -37.58 -2.58
C GLU A 212 -10.37 -36.14 -3.07
N LYS A 213 -9.99 -35.24 -2.18
CA LYS A 213 -9.75 -33.84 -2.49
C LYS A 213 -8.69 -33.65 -3.57
N ALA A 214 -7.56 -34.36 -3.48
CA ALA A 214 -6.50 -34.30 -4.47
C ALA A 214 -6.98 -34.78 -5.85
N LEU A 215 -7.75 -35.86 -5.91
CA LEU A 215 -8.33 -36.37 -7.16
C LEU A 215 -9.36 -35.42 -7.76
N LEU A 216 -10.26 -34.84 -6.95
CA LEU A 216 -11.23 -33.86 -7.43
C LEU A 216 -10.54 -32.62 -8.01
N ASN A 217 -9.51 -32.11 -7.32
CA ASN A 217 -8.71 -30.98 -7.81
C ASN A 217 -7.91 -31.33 -9.06
N ALA A 218 -7.30 -32.52 -9.13
CA ALA A 218 -6.60 -32.98 -10.32
C ALA A 218 -7.55 -33.07 -11.52
N LEU A 219 -8.70 -33.73 -11.37
CA LEU A 219 -9.73 -33.82 -12.41
C LEU A 219 -10.29 -32.44 -12.81
N ALA A 220 -10.34 -31.47 -11.90
CA ALA A 220 -10.76 -30.11 -12.26
C ALA A 220 -9.76 -29.40 -13.17
N ARG A 221 -8.47 -29.66 -12.98
CA ARG A 221 -7.38 -29.00 -13.71
C ARG A 221 -6.98 -29.73 -14.99
N THR A 222 -7.06 -31.06 -14.99
CA THR A 222 -6.63 -31.92 -16.12
C THR A 222 -7.82 -32.55 -16.84
N GLY A 223 -8.92 -32.84 -16.14
CA GLY A 223 -10.06 -33.55 -16.71
C GLY A 223 -10.89 -32.70 -17.68
N GLY A 224 -11.58 -33.35 -18.61
CA GLY A 224 -12.50 -32.74 -19.57
C GLY A 224 -13.95 -33.12 -19.30
N LYS A 225 -14.70 -33.39 -20.37
CA LYS A 225 -16.16 -33.66 -20.31
C LYS A 225 -16.52 -34.86 -19.44
N ALA A 226 -15.68 -35.90 -19.39
CA ALA A 226 -15.99 -37.10 -18.62
C ALA A 226 -15.92 -36.85 -17.10
N SER A 227 -15.08 -35.90 -16.69
CA SER A 227 -14.91 -35.46 -15.30
C SER A 227 -16.08 -34.64 -14.76
N LEU A 228 -16.88 -34.04 -15.64
CA LEU A 228 -17.97 -33.15 -15.26
C LEU A 228 -19.02 -33.86 -14.37
N LYS A 229 -19.45 -35.06 -14.75
CA LYS A 229 -20.50 -35.79 -14.00
C LYS A 229 -20.03 -36.22 -12.60
N PRO A 230 -18.83 -36.80 -12.43
CA PRO A 230 -18.25 -37.07 -11.11
C PRO A 230 -18.08 -35.82 -10.24
N LEU A 231 -17.48 -34.74 -10.76
CA LEU A 231 -17.28 -33.52 -9.98
C LEU A 231 -18.61 -32.87 -9.59
N LYS A 232 -19.58 -32.83 -10.50
CA LYS A 232 -20.94 -32.36 -10.21
C LYS A 232 -21.60 -33.17 -9.09
N ARG A 233 -21.46 -34.50 -9.13
CA ARG A 233 -22.01 -35.39 -8.10
C ARG A 233 -21.36 -35.12 -6.74
N ALA A 234 -20.04 -34.96 -6.69
CA ALA A 234 -19.31 -34.64 -5.47
C ALA A 234 -19.76 -33.28 -4.90
N ALA A 235 -19.87 -32.25 -5.75
CA ALA A 235 -20.38 -30.94 -5.36
C ALA A 235 -21.83 -31.01 -4.86
N ALA A 236 -22.71 -31.77 -5.54
CA ALA A 236 -24.09 -31.95 -5.12
C ALA A 236 -24.22 -32.68 -3.77
N ALA A 237 -23.34 -33.64 -3.49
CA ALA A 237 -23.34 -34.39 -2.22
C ALA A 237 -23.03 -33.50 -1.01
N THR A 238 -22.29 -32.42 -1.20
CA THR A 238 -22.02 -31.40 -0.16
C THR A 238 -23.02 -30.23 -0.21
N GLY A 239 -24.08 -30.36 -1.02
CA GLY A 239 -25.05 -29.29 -1.25
C GLY A 239 -24.42 -28.07 -1.92
N TYR A 240 -23.35 -28.21 -2.70
CA TYR A 240 -22.59 -27.12 -3.32
C TYR A 240 -22.03 -26.11 -2.30
N THR A 241 -21.69 -26.56 -1.10
CA THR A 241 -21.05 -25.70 -0.09
C THR A 241 -19.54 -25.67 -0.30
N TYR A 242 -18.89 -24.57 0.10
CA TYR A 242 -17.44 -24.45 0.15
C TYR A 242 -16.92 -25.16 1.42
N GLN A 243 -16.92 -26.49 1.40
CA GLN A 243 -16.43 -27.36 2.47
C GLN A 243 -14.96 -27.77 2.27
N LYS A 244 -14.36 -28.40 3.30
CA LYS A 244 -12.99 -28.97 3.27
C LYS A 244 -12.73 -29.95 2.12
N SER A 245 -13.75 -30.55 1.51
CA SER A 245 -13.59 -31.45 0.36
C SER A 245 -13.27 -30.74 -0.96
N HIS A 246 -13.43 -29.41 -1.04
CA HIS A 246 -13.24 -28.60 -2.25
C HIS A 246 -14.02 -29.07 -3.50
N ALA A 247 -15.05 -29.91 -3.32
CA ALA A 247 -15.79 -30.50 -4.43
C ALA A 247 -16.51 -29.45 -5.31
N THR A 248 -17.16 -28.47 -4.68
CA THR A 248 -17.82 -27.35 -5.37
C THR A 248 -16.81 -26.50 -6.15
N ALA A 249 -15.68 -26.16 -5.53
CA ALA A 249 -14.62 -25.38 -6.18
C ALA A 249 -14.02 -26.13 -7.38
N SER A 250 -13.78 -27.44 -7.23
CA SER A 250 -13.29 -28.31 -8.31
C SER A 250 -14.27 -28.36 -9.48
N TYR A 251 -15.56 -28.51 -9.20
CA TYR A 251 -16.61 -28.49 -10.22
C TYR A 251 -16.67 -27.16 -10.97
N LEU A 252 -16.61 -26.03 -10.25
CA LEU A 252 -16.59 -24.69 -10.85
C LEU A 252 -15.33 -24.46 -11.69
N THR A 253 -14.16 -24.85 -11.18
CA THR A 253 -12.87 -24.75 -11.91
C THR A 253 -12.93 -25.50 -13.23
N LEU A 254 -13.49 -26.72 -13.24
CA LEU A 254 -13.68 -27.47 -14.48
C LEU A 254 -14.62 -26.75 -15.46
N LEU A 255 -15.75 -26.23 -14.97
CA LEU A 255 -16.69 -25.49 -15.81
C LEU A 255 -16.05 -24.23 -16.41
N GLU A 256 -15.27 -23.48 -15.63
CA GLU A 256 -14.52 -22.31 -16.11
C GLU A 256 -13.57 -22.73 -17.24
N ARG A 257 -12.76 -23.78 -17.02
CA ARG A 257 -11.82 -24.30 -18.04
C ARG A 257 -12.53 -24.76 -19.32
N LEU A 258 -13.69 -25.39 -19.19
CA LEU A 258 -14.50 -25.87 -20.32
C LEU A 258 -15.28 -24.76 -21.05
N SER A 259 -15.23 -23.50 -20.58
CA SER A 259 -16.06 -22.42 -21.15
C SER A 259 -15.70 -22.12 -22.61
N SER A 260 -14.43 -22.26 -22.98
CA SER A 260 -13.94 -22.07 -24.36
C SER A 260 -14.15 -23.31 -25.24
N GLU A 261 -13.95 -24.51 -24.69
CA GLU A 261 -14.01 -25.78 -25.43
C GLU A 261 -15.45 -26.30 -25.62
N GLU A 262 -16.30 -26.15 -24.60
CA GLU A 262 -17.65 -26.72 -24.51
C GLU A 262 -18.69 -25.68 -24.03
N PRO A 263 -18.80 -24.50 -24.68
CA PRO A 263 -19.63 -23.38 -24.20
C PRO A 263 -21.10 -23.75 -24.03
N GLY A 264 -21.66 -24.58 -24.91
CA GLY A 264 -23.06 -25.03 -24.81
C GLY A 264 -23.31 -25.91 -23.58
N LEU A 265 -22.33 -26.74 -23.21
CA LEU A 265 -22.39 -27.59 -22.02
C LEU A 265 -22.30 -26.74 -20.75
N VAL A 266 -21.31 -25.85 -20.70
CA VAL A 266 -21.09 -24.95 -19.56
C VAL A 266 -22.32 -24.08 -19.34
N ARG A 267 -22.88 -23.47 -20.39
CA ARG A 267 -24.13 -22.71 -20.30
C ARG A 267 -25.26 -23.50 -19.66
N ARG A 268 -25.47 -24.76 -20.08
CA ARG A 268 -26.54 -25.60 -19.54
C ARG A 268 -26.32 -25.93 -18.06
N GLU A 269 -25.09 -26.24 -17.69
CA GLU A 269 -24.74 -26.54 -16.29
C GLU A 269 -24.79 -25.31 -15.40
N ALA A 270 -24.28 -24.17 -15.85
CA ALA A 270 -24.36 -22.89 -15.16
C ALA A 270 -25.82 -22.43 -14.97
N THR A 271 -26.68 -22.60 -15.98
CA THR A 271 -28.13 -22.30 -15.85
C THR A 271 -28.80 -23.17 -14.79
N ARG A 272 -28.48 -24.48 -14.74
CA ARG A 272 -28.99 -25.39 -13.71
C ARG A 272 -28.46 -25.01 -12.33
N LEU A 273 -27.18 -24.64 -12.25
CA LEU A 273 -26.54 -24.22 -11.03
C LEU A 273 -27.16 -22.94 -10.48
N LEU A 274 -27.42 -21.95 -11.33
CA LEU A 274 -28.10 -20.72 -10.98
C LEU A 274 -29.52 -20.99 -10.46
N SER A 275 -30.28 -21.87 -11.13
CA SER A 275 -31.63 -22.26 -10.68
C SER A 275 -31.60 -22.96 -9.32
N HIS A 276 -30.62 -23.86 -9.10
CA HIS A 276 -30.43 -24.50 -7.80
C HIS A 276 -30.04 -23.50 -6.72
N ALA A 277 -29.08 -22.63 -7.01
CA ALA A 277 -28.60 -21.60 -6.09
C ALA A 277 -29.74 -20.67 -5.67
N ARG A 278 -30.57 -20.22 -6.63
CA ARG A 278 -31.77 -19.41 -6.36
C ARG A 278 -32.75 -20.11 -5.42
N LYS A 279 -33.10 -21.37 -5.73
CA LYS A 279 -34.06 -22.14 -4.92
C LYS A 279 -33.60 -22.33 -3.46
N ASN A 280 -32.29 -22.33 -3.23
CA ASN A 280 -31.69 -22.56 -1.91
C ASN A 280 -31.02 -21.30 -1.34
N GLU A 281 -31.31 -20.12 -1.89
CA GLU A 281 -30.84 -18.82 -1.40
C GLU A 281 -29.30 -18.76 -1.23
N LYS A 282 -28.55 -19.30 -2.19
CA LYS A 282 -27.08 -19.36 -2.16
C LYS A 282 -26.43 -18.29 -3.03
N SER A 283 -26.30 -17.07 -2.50
CA SER A 283 -25.80 -15.89 -3.22
C SER A 283 -24.44 -16.12 -3.90
N ASP A 284 -23.46 -16.67 -3.17
CA ASP A 284 -22.12 -16.96 -3.73
C ASP A 284 -22.18 -17.91 -4.94
N LEU A 285 -23.09 -18.89 -4.89
CA LEU A 285 -23.28 -19.84 -5.97
C LEU A 285 -24.05 -19.23 -7.15
N MET A 286 -24.96 -18.29 -6.89
CA MET A 286 -25.59 -17.48 -7.93
C MET A 286 -24.54 -16.63 -8.66
N VAL A 287 -23.65 -15.97 -7.92
CA VAL A 287 -22.54 -15.19 -8.51
C VAL A 287 -21.63 -16.06 -9.37
N ALA A 288 -21.20 -17.22 -8.87
CA ALA A 288 -20.36 -18.15 -9.64
C ALA A 288 -21.07 -18.64 -10.92
N ALA A 289 -22.34 -19.01 -10.82
CA ALA A 289 -23.13 -19.46 -11.97
C ALA A 289 -23.34 -18.35 -13.00
N VAL A 290 -23.54 -17.10 -12.56
CA VAL A 290 -23.71 -15.96 -13.45
C VAL A 290 -22.40 -15.57 -14.14
N ARG A 291 -21.25 -15.65 -13.46
CA ARG A 291 -19.92 -15.47 -14.07
C ARG A 291 -19.69 -16.44 -15.22
N LEU A 292 -19.99 -17.73 -15.01
CA LEU A 292 -19.93 -18.74 -16.07
C LEU A 292 -20.85 -18.45 -17.26
N LEU A 293 -21.85 -17.60 -17.09
CA LEU A 293 -22.78 -17.20 -18.14
C LEU A 293 -22.42 -15.86 -18.81
N ALA A 294 -21.51 -15.07 -18.22
CA ALA A 294 -21.28 -13.67 -18.59
C ALA A 294 -20.83 -13.49 -20.06
N ASP A 295 -20.02 -14.42 -20.57
CA ASP A 295 -19.46 -14.38 -21.92
C ASP A 295 -20.39 -14.98 -22.99
N HIS A 296 -21.58 -15.45 -22.60
CA HIS A 296 -22.55 -16.00 -23.55
C HIS A 296 -23.53 -14.94 -24.03
N SER A 297 -23.52 -14.67 -25.35
CA SER A 297 -24.42 -13.71 -26.02
C SER A 297 -25.92 -13.95 -25.77
N SER A 298 -26.31 -15.19 -25.42
CA SER A 298 -27.69 -15.56 -25.07
C SER A 298 -28.12 -15.20 -23.65
N LEU A 299 -27.22 -14.63 -22.83
CA LEU A 299 -27.52 -14.25 -21.46
C LEU A 299 -28.57 -13.15 -21.44
N ARG A 300 -29.70 -13.39 -20.77
CA ARG A 300 -30.74 -12.39 -20.54
C ARG A 300 -30.30 -11.45 -19.41
N LYS A 301 -29.29 -10.60 -19.66
CA LYS A 301 -28.68 -9.67 -18.69
C LYS A 301 -29.73 -8.90 -17.90
N VAL A 302 -30.72 -8.33 -18.58
CA VAL A 302 -31.85 -7.59 -17.97
C VAL A 302 -32.61 -8.44 -16.95
N ALA A 303 -32.91 -9.70 -17.28
CA ALA A 303 -33.68 -10.57 -16.39
C ALA A 303 -32.90 -10.96 -15.13
N ILE A 304 -31.58 -11.15 -15.26
CA ILE A 304 -30.70 -11.45 -14.12
C ILE A 304 -30.55 -10.23 -13.22
N LEU A 305 -30.38 -9.05 -13.82
CA LEU A 305 -30.32 -7.80 -13.06
C LEU A 305 -31.66 -7.54 -12.34
N GLN A 306 -32.79 -7.71 -13.02
CA GLN A 306 -34.11 -7.56 -12.41
C GLN A 306 -34.31 -8.51 -11.22
N ASP A 307 -33.87 -9.76 -11.35
CA ASP A 307 -33.92 -10.74 -10.28
C ASP A 307 -33.08 -10.28 -9.07
N ALA A 308 -31.83 -9.85 -9.29
CA ALA A 308 -30.97 -9.35 -8.22
C ALA A 308 -31.56 -8.12 -7.52
N LEU A 309 -32.07 -7.15 -8.29
CA LEU A 309 -32.70 -5.94 -7.75
C LEU A 309 -33.96 -6.29 -6.93
N ASN A 310 -34.80 -7.22 -7.41
CA ASN A 310 -36.00 -7.64 -6.71
C ASN A 310 -35.70 -8.38 -5.39
N THR A 311 -34.63 -9.17 -5.36
CA THR A 311 -34.23 -9.87 -4.12
C THR A 311 -33.68 -8.91 -3.07
N GLY A 312 -33.07 -7.79 -3.49
CA GLY A 312 -32.39 -6.86 -2.59
C GLY A 312 -31.14 -7.43 -1.90
N ASP A 313 -30.71 -8.64 -2.28
CA ASP A 313 -29.53 -9.27 -1.69
C ASP A 313 -28.26 -8.65 -2.26
N ILE A 314 -27.58 -7.85 -1.44
CA ILE A 314 -26.36 -7.14 -1.79
C ILE A 314 -25.19 -8.10 -2.05
N ALA A 315 -25.16 -9.26 -1.38
CA ALA A 315 -24.14 -10.27 -1.63
C ALA A 315 -24.26 -10.88 -3.04
N TYR A 316 -25.43 -10.77 -3.66
CA TYR A 316 -25.65 -11.14 -5.06
C TYR A 316 -25.54 -9.93 -6.01
N LEU A 317 -26.19 -8.80 -5.69
CA LEU A 317 -26.29 -7.63 -6.55
C LEU A 317 -24.92 -6.98 -6.81
N THR A 318 -24.12 -6.73 -5.78
CA THR A 318 -22.85 -6.01 -5.96
C THR A 318 -21.83 -6.81 -6.78
N PRO A 319 -21.60 -8.12 -6.52
CA PRO A 319 -20.74 -8.90 -7.40
C PRO A 319 -21.32 -9.03 -8.82
N LEU A 320 -22.64 -9.12 -8.97
CA LEU A 320 -23.27 -9.12 -10.30
C LEU A 320 -22.93 -7.85 -11.08
N LEU A 321 -23.15 -6.68 -10.48
CA LEU A 321 -22.84 -5.37 -11.04
C LEU A 321 -21.35 -5.21 -11.42
N ARG A 322 -20.44 -5.82 -10.65
CA ARG A 322 -19.00 -5.79 -10.91
C ARG A 322 -18.55 -6.74 -12.03
N ASN A 323 -19.16 -7.91 -12.14
CA ASN A 323 -18.68 -8.97 -13.04
C ASN A 323 -19.42 -8.98 -14.40
N ILE A 324 -20.59 -8.34 -14.51
CA ILE A 324 -21.33 -8.25 -15.77
C ILE A 324 -21.38 -6.81 -16.26
N THR A 325 -20.96 -6.61 -17.50
CA THR A 325 -21.10 -5.32 -18.18
C THR A 325 -22.56 -5.10 -18.60
N PHE A 326 -23.21 -4.16 -17.93
CA PHE A 326 -24.57 -3.67 -18.24
C PHE A 326 -24.58 -2.39 -19.08
N ILE A 327 -23.43 -1.73 -19.24
CA ILE A 327 -23.32 -0.39 -19.85
C ILE A 327 -23.89 -0.34 -21.26
N GLU A 328 -23.62 -1.38 -22.05
CA GLU A 328 -24.00 -1.49 -23.46
C GLU A 328 -25.45 -2.02 -23.64
N ASP A 329 -26.09 -2.50 -22.57
CA ASP A 329 -27.45 -3.03 -22.63
C ASP A 329 -28.46 -1.94 -22.22
N ASN A 330 -29.09 -1.32 -23.24
CA ASN A 330 -30.04 -0.22 -23.04
C ASN A 330 -31.18 -0.54 -22.07
N ARG A 331 -31.66 -1.79 -22.06
CA ARG A 331 -32.78 -2.19 -21.18
C ARG A 331 -32.32 -2.35 -19.74
N SER A 332 -31.13 -2.89 -19.51
CA SER A 332 -30.49 -2.94 -18.19
C SER A 332 -30.22 -1.54 -17.68
N MET A 333 -29.77 -0.61 -18.54
CA MET A 333 -29.57 0.78 -18.15
C MET A 333 -30.87 1.48 -17.76
N GLN A 334 -31.93 1.32 -18.53
CA GLN A 334 -33.26 1.82 -18.16
C GLN A 334 -33.73 1.27 -16.81
N LEU A 335 -33.47 -0.01 -16.54
CA LEU A 335 -33.78 -0.63 -15.27
C LEU A 335 -32.96 -0.06 -14.11
N ILE A 336 -31.65 0.16 -14.30
CA ILE A 336 -30.77 0.78 -13.30
C ILE A 336 -31.23 2.20 -13.00
N THR A 337 -31.50 3.01 -14.02
CA THR A 337 -32.00 4.38 -13.83
C THR A 337 -33.32 4.40 -13.06
N LYS A 338 -34.26 3.53 -13.44
CA LYS A 338 -35.54 3.41 -12.75
C LYS A 338 -35.34 3.02 -11.29
N GLU A 339 -34.57 1.98 -11.02
CA GLU A 339 -34.39 1.45 -9.68
C GLU A 339 -33.63 2.42 -8.78
N LEU A 340 -32.60 3.09 -9.30
CA LEU A 340 -31.89 4.15 -8.55
C LEU A 340 -32.87 5.24 -8.07
N ALA A 341 -33.84 5.61 -8.92
CA ALA A 341 -34.83 6.63 -8.61
C ALA A 341 -35.96 6.16 -7.66
N THR A 342 -36.42 4.91 -7.80
CA THR A 342 -37.64 4.43 -7.14
C THR A 342 -37.42 3.46 -5.98
N SER A 343 -36.22 2.86 -5.86
CA SER A 343 -35.97 1.83 -4.86
C SER A 343 -36.17 2.34 -3.44
N GLN A 344 -36.81 1.51 -2.61
CA GLN A 344 -36.99 1.78 -1.19
C GLN A 344 -35.91 1.13 -0.32
N SER A 345 -35.01 0.32 -0.91
CA SER A 345 -33.86 -0.26 -0.19
C SER A 345 -32.67 0.69 -0.26
N PRO A 346 -32.23 1.24 0.89
CA PRO A 346 -31.03 2.06 0.96
C PRO A 346 -29.78 1.35 0.43
N GLU A 347 -29.67 0.05 0.66
CA GLU A 347 -28.54 -0.78 0.25
C GLU A 347 -28.49 -0.95 -1.27
N VAL A 348 -29.65 -1.19 -1.90
CA VAL A 348 -29.75 -1.26 -3.37
C VAL A 348 -29.41 0.08 -3.99
N GLN A 349 -29.96 1.19 -3.48
CA GLN A 349 -29.61 2.53 -3.97
C GLN A 349 -28.11 2.80 -3.84
N THR A 350 -27.52 2.46 -2.69
CA THR A 350 -26.09 2.63 -2.44
C THR A 350 -25.22 1.82 -3.41
N ALA A 351 -25.59 0.55 -3.65
CA ALA A 351 -24.90 -0.29 -4.64
C ALA A 351 -24.96 0.30 -6.05
N LEU A 352 -26.12 0.83 -6.46
CA LEU A 352 -26.30 1.46 -7.77
C LEU A 352 -25.56 2.80 -7.89
N ILE A 353 -25.52 3.61 -6.84
CA ILE A 353 -24.73 4.86 -6.77
C ILE A 353 -23.24 4.56 -7.00
N TYR A 354 -22.66 3.61 -6.25
CA TYR A 354 -21.25 3.28 -6.41
C TYR A 354 -20.95 2.66 -7.77
N TRP A 355 -21.83 1.77 -8.26
CA TRP A 355 -21.68 1.21 -9.60
C TRP A 355 -21.70 2.30 -10.69
N ALA A 356 -22.60 3.29 -10.58
CA ALA A 356 -22.67 4.40 -11.52
C ALA A 356 -21.37 5.20 -11.54
N THR A 357 -20.79 5.47 -10.36
CA THR A 357 -19.52 6.18 -10.24
C THR A 357 -18.33 5.38 -10.78
N GLU A 358 -18.22 4.10 -10.43
CA GLU A 358 -17.13 3.22 -10.91
C GLU A 358 -17.14 3.08 -12.44
N ASN A 359 -18.31 3.18 -13.06
CA ASN A 359 -18.50 3.07 -14.50
C ASN A 359 -18.68 4.44 -15.20
N ASN A 360 -18.37 5.55 -14.53
CA ASN A 360 -18.44 6.92 -15.07
C ASN A 360 -19.78 7.29 -15.73
N ARG A 361 -20.90 6.87 -15.14
CA ARG A 361 -22.25 7.07 -15.70
C ARG A 361 -22.80 8.46 -15.39
N LYS A 362 -22.34 9.45 -16.16
CA LYS A 362 -22.75 10.86 -16.06
C LYS A 362 -24.25 11.07 -16.30
N GLU A 363 -24.90 10.22 -17.09
CA GLU A 363 -26.35 10.29 -17.29
C GLU A 363 -27.15 9.99 -16.02
N LEU A 364 -26.54 9.37 -15.00
CA LEU A 364 -27.15 9.13 -13.69
C LEU A 364 -26.86 10.26 -12.68
N LEU A 365 -26.04 11.25 -13.06
CA LEU A 365 -25.67 12.37 -12.18
C LEU A 365 -26.87 13.13 -11.61
N PRO A 366 -27.92 13.47 -12.39
CA PRO A 366 -29.09 14.19 -11.84
C PRO A 366 -29.77 13.42 -10.70
N GLU A 367 -29.82 12.10 -10.82
CA GLU A 367 -30.44 11.24 -9.81
C GLU A 367 -29.54 11.13 -8.57
N ILE A 368 -28.22 11.01 -8.74
CA ILE A 368 -27.26 11.03 -7.62
C ILE A 368 -27.31 12.38 -6.89
N ILE A 369 -27.46 13.50 -7.61
CA ILE A 369 -27.67 14.84 -7.01
C ILE A 369 -28.95 14.85 -6.17
N ARG A 370 -30.07 14.32 -6.68
CA ARG A 370 -31.30 14.21 -5.89
C ARG A 370 -31.09 13.40 -4.61
N LEU A 371 -30.35 12.29 -4.69
CA LEU A 371 -30.06 11.40 -3.56
C LEU A 371 -29.07 12.00 -2.55
N SER A 372 -28.35 13.07 -2.89
CA SER A 372 -27.54 13.85 -1.94
C SER A 372 -28.38 14.56 -0.86
N GLY A 373 -29.69 14.73 -1.10
CA GLY A 373 -30.67 15.21 -0.13
C GLY A 373 -31.49 14.10 0.54
N SER A 374 -31.08 12.83 0.42
CA SER A 374 -31.80 11.71 1.03
C SER A 374 -31.83 11.81 2.56
N SER A 375 -32.97 11.49 3.17
CA SER A 375 -33.09 11.36 4.63
C SER A 375 -32.40 10.11 5.19
N ASN A 376 -32.04 9.16 4.32
CA ASN A 376 -31.24 8.01 4.71
C ASN A 376 -29.75 8.36 4.66
N GLY A 377 -29.10 8.40 5.82
CA GLY A 377 -27.69 8.80 5.93
C GLY A 377 -26.71 7.93 5.14
N MET A 378 -27.01 6.64 4.93
CA MET A 378 -26.16 5.75 4.11
C MET A 378 -26.22 6.16 2.62
N VAL A 379 -27.43 6.38 2.10
CA VAL A 379 -27.65 6.80 0.71
C VAL A 379 -27.08 8.20 0.48
N GLN A 380 -27.35 9.13 1.40
CA GLN A 380 -26.79 10.50 1.34
C GLN A 380 -25.26 10.45 1.28
N LYS A 381 -24.63 9.74 2.22
CA LYS A 381 -23.16 9.61 2.24
C LYS A 381 -22.61 9.01 0.95
N ALA A 382 -23.24 7.95 0.43
CA ALA A 382 -22.83 7.34 -0.83
C ALA A 382 -22.93 8.35 -1.99
N ALA A 383 -24.04 9.09 -2.08
CA ALA A 383 -24.24 10.12 -3.08
C ALA A 383 -23.18 11.23 -3.00
N LEU A 384 -22.89 11.77 -1.80
CA LEU A 384 -21.88 12.82 -1.62
C LEU A 384 -20.46 12.34 -2.01
N GLN A 385 -20.10 11.11 -1.63
CA GLN A 385 -18.83 10.51 -2.04
C GLN A 385 -18.76 10.33 -3.56
N SER A 386 -19.85 9.89 -4.18
CA SER A 386 -19.96 9.73 -5.62
C SER A 386 -19.87 11.06 -6.37
N LEU A 387 -20.58 12.11 -5.92
CA LEU A 387 -20.50 13.45 -6.50
C LEU A 387 -19.06 14.00 -6.42
N THR A 388 -18.39 13.80 -5.29
CA THR A 388 -16.98 14.21 -5.12
C THR A 388 -16.06 13.54 -6.13
N ARG A 389 -16.23 12.22 -6.35
CA ARG A 389 -15.40 11.44 -7.28
C ARG A 389 -15.73 11.73 -8.75
N MET A 390 -17.01 11.93 -9.07
CA MET A 390 -17.46 12.25 -10.43
C MET A 390 -17.03 13.66 -10.85
N GLY A 391 -17.00 14.61 -9.91
CA GLY A 391 -16.56 15.98 -10.14
C GLY A 391 -17.45 16.75 -11.12
N GLY A 392 -16.97 17.93 -11.55
CA GLY A 392 -17.68 18.82 -12.46
C GLY A 392 -18.64 19.79 -11.76
N ASP A 393 -19.06 20.81 -12.50
CA ASP A 393 -19.76 21.98 -11.94
C ASP A 393 -21.10 21.62 -11.30
N GLU A 394 -21.88 20.72 -11.91
CA GLU A 394 -23.16 20.27 -11.34
C GLU A 394 -22.99 19.57 -9.99
N ALA A 395 -21.96 18.73 -9.85
CA ALA A 395 -21.65 18.06 -8.59
C ALA A 395 -21.15 19.06 -7.54
N LEU A 396 -20.30 20.02 -7.93
CA LEU A 396 -19.81 21.07 -7.06
C LEU A 396 -20.96 21.94 -6.52
N ILE A 397 -21.85 22.39 -7.40
CA ILE A 397 -23.02 23.19 -7.04
C ILE A 397 -23.93 22.42 -6.08
N ALA A 398 -24.19 21.14 -6.36
CA ALA A 398 -25.01 20.28 -5.50
C ALA A 398 -24.39 20.13 -4.10
N LEU A 399 -23.09 19.84 -4.01
CA LEU A 399 -22.39 19.70 -2.74
C LEU A 399 -22.36 21.03 -1.95
N ALA A 400 -22.12 22.15 -2.62
CA ALA A 400 -22.13 23.47 -1.99
C ALA A 400 -23.52 23.87 -1.49
N ALA A 401 -24.60 23.51 -2.21
CA ALA A 401 -25.96 23.78 -1.79
C ALA A 401 -26.33 23.11 -0.45
N LEU A 402 -25.72 21.97 -0.12
CA LEU A 402 -25.94 21.27 1.15
C LEU A 402 -25.41 22.03 2.38
N LEU A 403 -24.50 23.01 2.18
CA LEU A 403 -24.05 23.90 3.26
C LEU A 403 -25.16 24.87 3.72
N LYS A 404 -26.24 25.01 2.93
CA LYS A 404 -27.45 25.75 3.32
C LYS A 404 -28.35 25.00 4.30
N SER A 405 -28.09 23.71 4.52
CA SER A 405 -28.89 22.88 5.42
C SER A 405 -28.84 23.38 6.87
N SER A 406 -29.94 23.22 7.59
CA SER A 406 -30.02 23.38 9.04
C SER A 406 -29.59 22.11 9.80
N ASP A 407 -29.41 20.99 9.09
CA ASP A 407 -28.93 19.74 9.68
C ASP A 407 -27.39 19.71 9.72
N SER A 408 -26.83 19.72 10.92
CA SER A 408 -25.38 19.76 11.15
C SER A 408 -24.66 18.52 10.59
N GLU A 409 -25.32 17.35 10.53
CA GLU A 409 -24.72 16.14 9.95
C GLU A 409 -24.56 16.29 8.42
N THR A 410 -25.59 16.75 7.72
CA THR A 410 -25.56 17.09 6.29
C THR A 410 -24.46 18.11 5.99
N VAL A 411 -24.37 19.20 6.76
CA VAL A 411 -23.31 20.21 6.60
C VAL A 411 -21.91 19.59 6.79
N SER A 412 -21.75 18.74 7.80
CA SER A 412 -20.48 18.05 8.07
C SER A 412 -20.07 17.11 6.93
N LEU A 413 -21.02 16.37 6.35
CA LEU A 413 -20.77 15.51 5.19
C LEU A 413 -20.42 16.33 3.94
N ALA A 414 -21.17 17.40 3.67
CA ALA A 414 -20.92 18.31 2.55
C ALA A 414 -19.52 18.95 2.64
N ARG A 415 -19.13 19.43 3.84
CA ARG A 415 -17.78 19.94 4.10
C ARG A 415 -16.70 18.91 3.80
N LYS A 416 -16.87 17.66 4.25
CA LYS A 416 -15.90 16.58 3.98
C LYS A 416 -15.78 16.29 2.48
N ALA A 417 -16.91 16.24 1.78
CA ALA A 417 -16.95 16.06 0.32
C ALA A 417 -16.19 17.19 -0.40
N LEU A 418 -16.52 18.45 -0.09
CA LEU A 418 -15.92 19.65 -0.70
C LEU A 418 -14.42 19.80 -0.39
N ALA A 419 -13.97 19.37 0.79
CA ALA A 419 -12.54 19.38 1.15
C ALA A 419 -11.71 18.49 0.22
N SER A 420 -12.28 17.36 -0.23
CA SER A 420 -11.65 16.43 -1.19
C SER A 420 -12.07 16.65 -2.65
N PHE A 421 -12.86 17.69 -2.93
CA PHE A 421 -13.39 17.92 -4.28
C PHE A 421 -12.30 18.42 -5.24
N PRO A 422 -12.17 17.80 -6.43
CA PRO A 422 -11.15 18.20 -7.40
C PRO A 422 -11.47 19.55 -8.05
N GLY A 423 -10.48 20.43 -8.19
CA GLY A 423 -10.65 21.74 -8.83
C GLY A 423 -10.96 22.87 -7.84
N ASP A 424 -11.02 24.10 -8.35
CA ASP A 424 -11.31 25.28 -7.54
C ASP A 424 -12.78 25.32 -7.11
N ILE A 425 -13.02 25.55 -5.83
CA ILE A 425 -14.36 25.66 -5.24
C ILE A 425 -14.65 27.06 -4.69
N SER A 426 -13.68 27.98 -4.77
CA SER A 426 -13.68 29.25 -4.05
C SER A 426 -14.90 30.12 -4.40
N TYR A 427 -15.16 30.30 -5.70
CA TYR A 427 -16.30 31.09 -6.17
C TYR A 427 -17.65 30.45 -5.83
N THR A 428 -17.75 29.11 -5.93
CA THR A 428 -19.00 28.42 -5.59
C THR A 428 -19.29 28.55 -4.09
N LEU A 429 -18.29 28.37 -3.22
CA LEU A 429 -18.46 28.59 -1.79
C LEU A 429 -18.89 30.03 -1.47
N ALA A 430 -18.26 31.02 -2.10
CA ALA A 430 -18.64 32.42 -1.93
C ALA A 430 -20.08 32.68 -2.35
N SER A 431 -20.53 32.08 -3.46
CA SER A 431 -21.88 32.26 -3.99
C SER A 431 -22.99 31.73 -3.06
N VAL A 432 -22.70 30.72 -2.22
CA VAL A 432 -23.69 30.14 -1.29
C VAL A 432 -23.54 30.63 0.14
N PHE A 433 -22.53 31.46 0.42
CA PHE A 433 -22.14 31.82 1.79
C PHE A 433 -23.27 32.51 2.57
N GLU A 434 -23.90 33.53 1.98
CA GLU A 434 -24.93 34.31 2.69
C GLU A 434 -26.23 33.53 2.91
N GLU A 435 -26.53 32.57 2.04
CA GLU A 435 -27.68 31.68 2.18
C GLU A 435 -27.40 30.48 3.10
N SER A 436 -26.16 30.33 3.58
CA SER A 436 -25.78 29.21 4.43
C SER A 436 -26.21 29.39 5.88
N SER A 437 -26.51 28.29 6.57
CA SER A 437 -26.73 28.28 8.02
C SER A 437 -25.45 28.71 8.75
N ASN A 438 -25.51 29.02 10.05
CA ASN A 438 -24.30 29.37 10.80
C ASN A 438 -23.26 28.23 10.79
N ASP A 439 -23.72 26.98 10.88
CA ASP A 439 -22.87 25.79 10.71
C ASP A 439 -22.29 25.72 9.30
N GLY A 440 -23.09 26.04 8.28
CA GLY A 440 -22.64 26.16 6.89
C GLY A 440 -21.58 27.23 6.68
N LYS A 441 -21.79 28.45 7.21
CA LYS A 441 -20.82 29.56 7.17
C LYS A 441 -19.50 29.15 7.84
N ASN A 442 -19.56 28.52 9.02
CA ASN A 442 -18.39 27.98 9.70
C ASN A 442 -17.69 26.89 8.87
N ALA A 443 -18.44 26.01 8.22
CA ALA A 443 -17.88 24.99 7.33
C ALA A 443 -17.20 25.60 6.10
N ILE A 444 -17.76 26.68 5.51
CA ILE A 444 -17.15 27.41 4.39
C ILE A 444 -15.83 28.06 4.83
N LEU A 445 -15.81 28.75 5.98
CA LEU A 445 -14.60 29.35 6.53
C LEU A 445 -13.51 28.30 6.77
N GLN A 446 -13.87 27.12 7.29
CA GLN A 446 -12.95 26.00 7.44
C GLN A 446 -12.43 25.46 6.10
N LEU A 447 -13.26 25.40 5.05
CA LEU A 447 -12.84 25.00 3.70
C LEU A 447 -11.88 26.02 3.09
N ILE A 448 -12.19 27.31 3.24
CA ILE A 448 -11.35 28.43 2.82
C ILE A 448 -9.97 28.35 3.49
N ALA A 449 -9.94 28.11 4.80
CA ALA A 449 -8.71 27.92 5.56
C ALA A 449 -7.93 26.68 5.10
N ALA A 450 -8.59 25.52 5.05
CA ALA A 450 -7.94 24.24 4.75
C ALA A 450 -7.35 24.20 3.32
N ARG A 451 -7.93 24.96 2.39
CA ARG A 451 -7.48 25.06 1.00
C ARG A 451 -6.74 26.36 0.68
N LYS A 452 -6.47 27.20 1.69
CA LYS A 452 -5.73 28.48 1.58
C LYS A 452 -6.24 29.36 0.45
N MET A 453 -7.54 29.62 0.41
CA MET A 453 -8.17 30.38 -0.66
C MET A 453 -7.92 31.88 -0.48
N GLU A 454 -6.71 32.36 -0.83
CA GLU A 454 -6.30 33.78 -0.71
C GLU A 454 -7.28 34.73 -1.41
N SER A 455 -7.87 34.30 -2.54
CA SER A 455 -8.87 35.07 -3.28
C SER A 455 -10.15 35.36 -2.47
N GLN A 456 -10.36 34.67 -1.35
CA GLN A 456 -11.52 34.83 -0.47
C GLN A 456 -11.22 35.68 0.78
N TYR A 457 -10.06 36.35 0.84
CA TYR A 457 -9.73 37.27 1.94
C TYR A 457 -10.87 38.22 2.29
N ASN A 458 -11.45 38.92 1.30
CA ASN A 458 -12.53 39.89 1.54
C ASN A 458 -13.78 39.26 2.16
N LEU A 459 -14.14 38.04 1.74
CA LEU A 459 -15.26 37.30 2.31
C LEU A 459 -14.99 37.04 3.80
N VAL A 460 -13.80 36.52 4.12
CA VAL A 460 -13.40 36.21 5.51
C VAL A 460 -13.33 37.48 6.36
N TYR A 461 -12.68 38.53 5.85
CA TYR A 461 -12.52 39.82 6.54
C TYR A 461 -13.87 40.42 6.93
N ASN A 462 -14.84 40.41 6.02
CA ASN A 462 -16.17 40.96 6.28
C ASN A 462 -16.92 40.24 7.41
N GLN A 463 -16.60 38.96 7.67
CA GLN A 463 -17.23 38.20 8.76
C GLN A 463 -16.75 38.61 10.14
N LEU A 464 -15.72 39.44 10.28
CA LEU A 464 -15.34 40.00 11.58
C LEU A 464 -16.32 41.03 12.13
N PHE A 465 -17.20 41.54 11.26
CA PHE A 465 -18.20 42.54 11.60
C PHE A 465 -19.62 41.95 11.74
N THR A 466 -19.73 40.61 11.77
CA THR A 466 -21.03 39.93 11.97
C THR A 466 -21.44 39.93 13.45
N ASP A 467 -22.74 39.90 13.71
CA ASP A 467 -23.30 39.76 15.06
C ASP A 467 -23.17 38.33 15.62
N ASN A 468 -22.88 37.34 14.76
CA ASN A 468 -22.70 35.96 15.20
C ASN A 468 -21.27 35.70 15.71
N GLU A 469 -21.11 35.62 17.02
CA GLU A 469 -19.80 35.40 17.66
C GLU A 469 -19.07 34.13 17.19
N THR A 470 -19.80 33.05 16.87
CA THR A 470 -19.15 31.82 16.40
C THR A 470 -18.55 31.98 15.00
N VAL A 471 -19.28 32.65 14.10
CA VAL A 471 -18.82 32.95 12.73
C VAL A 471 -17.70 33.99 12.77
N LYS A 472 -17.83 35.02 13.62
CA LYS A 472 -16.80 36.03 13.87
C LYS A 472 -15.49 35.40 14.31
N GLN A 473 -15.53 34.51 15.30
CA GLN A 473 -14.33 33.81 15.78
C GLN A 473 -13.74 32.87 14.72
N ALA A 474 -14.59 32.16 13.98
CA ALA A 474 -14.13 31.29 12.88
C ALA A 474 -13.44 32.09 11.78
N ALA A 475 -13.95 33.28 11.45
CA ALA A 475 -13.35 34.17 10.46
C ALA A 475 -11.98 34.69 10.91
N ALA A 476 -11.87 35.13 12.18
CA ALA A 476 -10.60 35.58 12.74
C ALA A 476 -9.52 34.49 12.66
N ASN A 477 -9.89 33.25 12.99
CA ASN A 477 -8.98 32.11 12.91
C ASN A 477 -8.63 31.71 11.45
N THR A 478 -9.51 32.04 10.50
CA THR A 478 -9.33 31.73 9.07
C THR A 478 -8.36 32.71 8.40
N LEU A 479 -8.32 33.97 8.85
CA LEU A 479 -7.51 35.01 8.21
C LEU A 479 -6.06 34.60 7.98
N LYS A 480 -5.41 33.98 8.97
CA LYS A 480 -3.99 33.57 8.86
C LYS A 480 -3.68 32.61 7.71
N GLU A 481 -4.69 31.91 7.19
CA GLU A 481 -4.53 30.95 6.09
C GLU A 481 -4.80 31.57 4.71
N VAL A 482 -5.31 32.81 4.65
CA VAL A 482 -5.73 33.48 3.39
C VAL A 482 -5.10 34.85 3.17
N VAL A 483 -4.38 35.38 4.15
CA VAL A 483 -3.73 36.69 4.07
C VAL A 483 -2.40 36.62 3.33
N THR A 484 -2.08 37.69 2.62
CA THR A 484 -0.77 37.93 2.02
C THR A 484 -0.21 39.27 2.54
N ALA A 485 1.00 39.63 2.10
CA ALA A 485 1.59 40.93 2.44
C ALA A 485 0.72 42.13 2.01
N GLU A 486 -0.12 41.99 0.98
CA GLU A 486 -1.02 43.04 0.51
C GLU A 486 -2.07 43.44 1.55
N ASN A 487 -2.42 42.53 2.46
CA ASN A 487 -3.47 42.74 3.46
C ASN A 487 -2.95 43.40 4.75
N LEU A 488 -1.64 43.59 4.92
CA LEU A 488 -1.04 44.04 6.18
C LEU A 488 -1.61 45.37 6.69
N SER A 489 -1.86 46.34 5.79
CA SER A 489 -2.38 47.65 6.19
C SER A 489 -3.78 47.54 6.83
N ASP A 490 -4.65 46.71 6.25
CA ASP A 490 -6.00 46.49 6.75
C ASP A 490 -5.96 45.72 8.06
N LEU A 491 -5.12 44.68 8.15
CA LEU A 491 -4.96 43.88 9.36
C LEU A 491 -4.45 44.69 10.55
N PHE A 492 -3.49 45.60 10.35
CA PHE A 492 -3.05 46.51 11.42
C PHE A 492 -4.15 47.44 11.88
N THR A 493 -4.91 48.00 10.95
CA THR A 493 -6.06 48.88 11.27
C THR A 493 -7.11 48.12 12.07
N LEU A 494 -7.40 46.89 11.66
CA LEU A 494 -8.34 46.00 12.31
C LEU A 494 -7.88 45.58 13.71
N LEU A 495 -6.60 45.26 13.90
CA LEU A 495 -6.03 44.89 15.20
C LEU A 495 -6.20 46.00 16.25
N GLU A 496 -6.10 47.26 15.84
CA GLU A 496 -6.27 48.43 16.70
C GLU A 496 -7.73 48.70 17.11
N GLN A 497 -8.69 48.21 16.32
CA GLN A 497 -10.12 48.51 16.47
C GLN A 497 -10.92 47.33 17.02
N ALA A 498 -10.42 46.11 16.89
CA ALA A 498 -11.13 44.89 17.25
C ALA A 498 -11.25 44.71 18.76
N ASP A 499 -12.25 43.91 19.16
CA ASP A 499 -12.38 43.45 20.54
C ASP A 499 -11.10 42.75 21.01
N PRO A 500 -10.65 42.92 22.26
CA PRO A 500 -9.44 42.28 22.78
C PRO A 500 -9.41 40.75 22.63
N ALA A 501 -10.58 40.11 22.58
CA ALA A 501 -10.70 38.67 22.35
C ALA A 501 -10.25 38.23 20.94
N LEU A 502 -10.31 39.13 19.96
CA LEU A 502 -9.85 38.88 18.59
C LEU A 502 -8.40 39.27 18.36
N ALA A 503 -7.74 39.94 19.30
CA ALA A 503 -6.34 40.35 19.13
C ALA A 503 -5.40 39.16 18.87
N PRO A 504 -5.48 38.01 19.59
CA PRO A 504 -4.61 36.87 19.30
C PRO A 504 -4.72 36.31 17.87
N PRO A 505 -5.91 35.96 17.34
CA PRO A 505 -6.01 35.46 15.96
C PRO A 505 -5.63 36.52 14.92
N LEU A 506 -5.86 37.81 15.18
CA LEU A 506 -5.41 38.89 14.27
C LEU A 506 -3.89 39.05 14.28
N GLN A 507 -3.23 38.91 15.42
CA GLN A 507 -1.77 38.87 15.51
C GLN A 507 -1.20 37.66 14.76
N GLU A 508 -1.84 36.49 14.85
CA GLU A 508 -1.46 35.32 14.03
C GLU A 508 -1.59 35.60 12.53
N ALA A 509 -2.68 36.27 12.11
CA ALA A 509 -2.87 36.65 10.72
C ALA A 509 -1.81 37.66 10.23
N ILE A 510 -1.49 38.68 11.04
CA ILE A 510 -0.42 39.62 10.73
C ILE A 510 0.92 38.91 10.61
N ASN A 511 1.24 38.00 11.54
CA ASN A 511 2.48 37.22 11.48
C ASN A 511 2.53 36.34 10.22
N ALA A 512 1.41 35.72 9.83
CA ALA A 512 1.31 34.97 8.58
C ALA A 512 1.58 35.85 7.36
N ALA A 513 0.96 37.03 7.28
CA ALA A 513 1.19 38.00 6.20
C ALA A 513 2.64 38.53 6.18
N LEU A 514 3.22 38.82 7.35
CA LEU A 514 4.61 39.25 7.50
C LEU A 514 5.62 38.21 7.01
N ASN A 515 5.31 36.91 7.11
CA ASN A 515 6.19 35.84 6.63
C ASN A 515 6.40 35.85 5.10
N HIS A 516 5.61 36.63 4.35
CA HIS A 516 5.85 36.89 2.93
C HIS A 516 6.89 37.98 2.66
N LEU A 517 7.38 38.66 3.70
CA LEU A 517 8.38 39.73 3.62
C LEU A 517 9.73 39.29 4.22
N PRO A 518 10.86 39.87 3.77
CA PRO A 518 12.16 39.71 4.43
C PRO A 518 12.13 40.20 5.88
N ALA A 519 12.90 39.56 6.78
CA ALA A 519 12.94 39.90 8.20
C ALA A 519 13.26 41.38 8.49
N THR A 520 14.11 42.01 7.66
CA THR A 520 14.46 43.44 7.76
C THR A 520 13.26 44.35 7.45
N GLU A 521 12.45 43.98 6.46
CA GLU A 521 11.23 44.72 6.11
C GLU A 521 10.14 44.51 7.16
N GLN A 522 10.01 43.28 7.69
CA GLN A 522 9.11 43.00 8.81
C GLN A 522 9.44 43.90 10.01
N LEU A 523 10.70 43.95 10.41
CA LEU A 523 11.16 44.77 11.54
C LEU A 523 10.88 46.26 11.32
N ALA A 524 11.24 46.80 10.15
CA ALA A 524 11.05 48.21 9.85
C ALA A 524 9.56 48.60 9.87
N LEU A 525 8.71 47.79 9.22
CA LEU A 525 7.28 48.02 9.13
C LEU A 525 6.61 47.97 10.51
N VAL A 526 6.88 46.91 11.28
CA VAL A 526 6.24 46.72 12.58
C VAL A 526 6.72 47.77 13.58
N THR A 527 8.01 48.11 13.60
CA THR A 527 8.53 49.19 14.45
C THR A 527 7.86 50.51 14.14
N SER A 528 7.76 50.89 12.86
CA SER A 528 7.09 52.13 12.45
C SER A 528 5.61 52.16 12.86
N ARG A 529 4.90 51.04 12.79
CA ARG A 529 3.49 50.96 13.22
C ARG A 529 3.37 51.05 14.74
N MET A 530 4.22 50.35 15.47
CA MET A 530 4.22 50.36 16.93
C MET A 530 4.50 51.76 17.50
N GLU A 531 5.43 52.51 16.90
CA GLU A 531 5.75 53.89 17.32
C GLU A 531 4.59 54.88 17.12
N GLN A 532 3.74 54.63 16.14
CA GLN A 532 2.57 55.45 15.84
C GLN A 532 1.33 55.05 16.67
N SER A 533 1.38 53.91 17.36
CA SER A 533 0.25 53.36 18.11
C SER A 533 0.29 53.71 19.59
N ARG A 534 -0.91 53.91 20.17
CA ARG A 534 -1.09 53.99 21.62
C ARG A 534 -1.18 52.60 22.28
N ASN A 535 -1.40 51.56 21.49
CA ASN A 535 -1.60 50.17 21.92
C ASN A 535 -0.37 49.31 21.58
N ARG A 536 0.81 49.74 22.04
CA ARG A 536 2.10 49.07 21.76
C ARG A 536 2.10 47.56 22.05
N HIS A 537 1.38 47.13 23.09
CA HIS A 537 1.19 45.72 23.44
C HIS A 537 0.71 44.82 22.29
N LEU A 538 0.03 45.37 21.29
CA LEU A 538 -0.48 44.64 20.13
C LEU A 538 0.63 44.20 19.15
N TYR A 539 1.79 44.87 19.15
CA TYR A 539 2.83 44.68 18.13
C TYR A 539 4.00 43.80 18.54
N PHE A 540 4.15 43.47 19.83
CA PHE A 540 5.29 42.66 20.30
C PHE A 540 5.32 41.26 19.67
N SER A 541 4.15 40.67 19.38
CA SER A 541 4.05 39.41 18.63
C SER A 541 4.63 39.53 17.21
N ALA A 542 4.29 40.62 16.51
CA ALA A 542 4.77 40.90 15.16
C ALA A 542 6.26 41.25 15.13
N LEU A 543 6.77 41.98 16.14
CA LEU A 543 8.21 42.22 16.28
C LEU A 543 8.96 40.90 16.47
N ALA A 544 8.45 40.03 17.34
CA ALA A 544 9.04 38.72 17.59
C ALA A 544 9.03 37.81 16.36
N ASN A 545 8.05 37.97 15.47
CA ASN A 545 7.98 37.19 14.23
C ASN A 545 9.19 37.41 13.31
N SER A 546 9.78 38.61 13.31
CA SER A 546 10.98 38.89 12.50
C SER A 546 12.18 38.01 12.86
N GLY A 547 12.23 37.52 14.11
CA GLY A 547 13.37 36.75 14.63
C GLY A 547 14.68 37.54 14.72
N SER A 548 14.65 38.84 14.48
CA SER A 548 15.85 39.69 14.47
C SER A 548 16.36 39.97 15.89
N LYS A 549 17.68 40.12 16.01
CA LYS A 549 18.31 40.52 17.27
C LYS A 549 17.81 41.90 17.74
N GLU A 550 17.62 42.82 16.81
CA GLU A 550 17.08 44.16 17.09
C GLU A 550 15.66 44.10 17.67
N ALA A 551 14.77 43.27 17.10
CA ALA A 551 13.44 43.06 17.69
C ALA A 551 13.54 42.50 19.12
N MET A 552 14.43 41.54 19.37
CA MET A 552 14.62 40.97 20.69
C MET A 552 15.12 42.01 21.71
N GLU A 553 16.05 42.89 21.30
CA GLU A 553 16.53 44.00 22.12
C GLU A 553 15.43 45.01 22.43
N LEU A 554 14.59 45.36 21.43
CA LEU A 554 13.44 46.26 21.61
C LEU A 554 12.41 45.67 22.59
N ILE A 555 12.07 44.39 22.45
CA ILE A 555 11.11 43.72 23.33
C ILE A 555 11.68 43.57 24.75
N THR A 556 12.96 43.24 24.89
CA THR A 556 13.63 43.16 26.19
C THR A 556 13.66 44.52 26.89
N THR A 557 13.91 45.58 26.13
CA THR A 557 13.87 46.96 26.64
C THR A 557 12.47 47.35 27.09
N ALA A 558 11.44 47.01 26.30
CA ALA A 558 10.05 47.26 26.65
C ALA A 558 9.64 46.49 27.92
N TYR A 559 10.06 45.23 28.07
CA TYR A 559 9.81 44.45 29.28
C TYR A 559 10.38 45.13 30.55
N HIS A 560 11.57 45.74 30.45
CA HIS A 560 12.22 46.38 31.59
C HIS A 560 11.69 47.79 31.92
N ASN A 561 11.24 48.54 30.91
CA ASN A 561 10.93 49.96 31.05
C ASN A 561 9.43 50.28 31.01
N GLU A 562 8.58 49.36 30.56
CA GLU A 562 7.13 49.55 30.52
C GLU A 562 6.42 48.81 31.65
N ASP A 563 5.14 49.13 31.85
CA ASP A 563 4.28 48.56 32.88
C ASP A 563 2.98 47.99 32.29
N GLY A 564 2.22 47.28 33.12
CA GLY A 564 0.89 46.78 32.77
C GLY A 564 0.88 45.86 31.54
N ILE A 565 -0.08 46.07 30.64
CA ILE A 565 -0.31 45.21 29.47
C ILE A 565 0.87 45.20 28.49
N ASN A 566 1.62 46.31 28.36
CA ASN A 566 2.78 46.34 27.48
C ASN A 566 3.91 45.44 28.01
N ARG A 567 4.20 45.50 29.31
CA ARG A 567 5.18 44.60 29.94
C ARG A 567 4.76 43.14 29.83
N GLU A 568 3.49 42.84 30.06
CA GLU A 568 2.99 41.46 29.96
C GLU A 568 3.06 40.93 28.52
N SER A 569 2.72 41.74 27.51
CA SER A 569 2.85 41.35 26.10
C SER A 569 4.31 41.22 25.66
N ALA A 570 5.21 42.08 26.14
CA ALA A 570 6.65 41.93 25.88
C ALA A 570 7.19 40.62 26.49
N LEU A 571 6.80 40.29 27.72
CA LEU A 571 7.13 39.00 28.34
C LEU A 571 6.57 37.82 27.53
N THR A 572 5.34 37.93 27.06
CA THR A 572 4.69 36.91 26.22
C THR A 572 5.45 36.69 24.92
N ALA A 573 5.90 37.77 24.26
CA ALA A 573 6.72 37.69 23.06
C ALA A 573 8.09 37.03 23.30
N LEU A 574 8.78 37.35 24.41
CA LEU A 574 10.06 36.73 24.78
C LEU A 574 9.89 35.24 25.12
N THR A 575 8.88 34.89 25.89
CA THR A 575 8.62 33.49 26.28
C THR A 575 8.14 32.64 25.10
N GLY A 576 7.53 33.26 24.08
CA GLY A 576 7.15 32.63 22.81
C GLY A 576 8.26 32.56 21.76
N TRP A 577 9.43 33.15 21.99
CA TRP A 577 10.49 33.25 21.00
C TRP A 577 11.02 31.87 20.58
N LYS A 578 11.23 31.70 19.25
CA LYS A 578 11.57 30.38 18.68
C LYS A 578 13.06 30.05 18.81
N SER A 579 13.94 31.02 18.54
CA SER A 579 15.40 30.84 18.52
C SER A 579 16.00 30.74 19.93
N PHE A 580 17.07 29.94 20.07
CA PHE A 580 17.81 29.78 21.33
C PHE A 580 18.45 31.07 21.85
N GLU A 581 18.64 32.08 20.99
CA GLU A 581 19.25 33.37 21.36
C GLU A 581 18.53 34.10 22.51
N VAL A 582 17.23 33.83 22.70
CA VAL A 582 16.42 34.41 23.80
C VAL A 582 16.80 33.87 25.18
N ILE A 583 17.65 32.83 25.28
CA ILE A 583 18.03 32.20 26.54
C ILE A 583 18.58 33.21 27.55
N HIS A 584 19.39 34.17 27.11
CA HIS A 584 20.00 35.17 27.99
C HIS A 584 18.98 36.19 28.52
N PRO A 585 18.13 36.82 27.68
CA PRO A 585 17.01 37.63 28.16
C PRO A 585 16.12 36.89 29.17
N LEU A 586 15.71 35.64 28.88
CA LEU A 586 14.85 34.88 29.78
C LEU A 586 15.51 34.56 31.13
N LEU A 587 16.81 34.21 31.14
CA LEU A 587 17.55 33.99 32.39
C LEU A 587 17.72 35.30 33.17
N GLN A 588 17.95 36.42 32.50
CA GLN A 588 18.02 37.73 33.16
C GLN A 588 16.69 38.09 33.83
N ILE A 589 15.58 37.84 33.15
CA ILE A 589 14.23 37.98 33.73
C ILE A 589 14.09 37.10 34.96
N ALA A 590 14.42 35.80 34.85
CA ALA A 590 14.30 34.86 35.96
C ALA A 590 15.16 35.24 37.18
N ARG A 591 16.38 35.76 36.96
CA ARG A 591 17.28 36.24 38.02
C ARG A 591 16.78 37.49 38.74
N SER A 592 16.04 38.35 38.03
CA SER A 592 15.56 39.64 38.55
C SER A 592 14.16 39.60 39.15
N SER A 593 13.36 38.58 38.81
CA SER A 593 11.97 38.48 39.25
C SER A 593 11.84 37.82 40.62
N SER A 594 10.99 38.40 41.47
CA SER A 594 10.46 37.77 42.69
C SER A 594 8.99 37.34 42.55
N ASP A 595 8.38 37.57 41.38
CA ASP A 595 6.98 37.22 41.13
C ASP A 595 6.85 35.75 40.75
N LYS A 596 6.09 34.97 41.53
CA LYS A 596 5.95 33.53 41.31
C LYS A 596 5.28 33.20 39.99
N LYS A 597 4.33 34.00 39.50
CA LYS A 597 3.63 33.73 38.23
C LYS A 597 4.58 34.01 37.05
N GLU A 598 5.33 35.09 37.11
CA GLU A 598 6.36 35.43 36.12
C GLU A 598 7.45 34.37 36.07
N LEU A 599 8.01 33.97 37.22
CA LEU A 599 8.99 32.89 37.32
C LEU A 599 8.44 31.56 36.80
N THR A 600 7.15 31.27 37.02
CA THR A 600 6.51 30.08 36.46
C THR A 600 6.50 30.14 34.93
N LYS A 601 5.99 31.22 34.33
CA LYS A 601 5.93 31.41 32.86
C LYS A 601 7.33 31.31 32.23
N VAL A 602 8.32 31.99 32.82
CA VAL A 602 9.70 32.03 32.30
C VAL A 602 10.38 30.68 32.44
N SER A 603 10.20 29.97 33.56
CA SER A 603 10.74 28.62 33.75
C SER A 603 10.17 27.64 32.72
N ASP A 604 8.87 27.68 32.45
CA ASP A 604 8.27 26.83 31.42
C ASP A 604 8.82 27.13 30.02
N ALA A 605 9.03 28.41 29.70
CA ALA A 605 9.64 28.84 28.45
C ALA A 605 11.10 28.38 28.32
N LEU A 606 11.92 28.53 29.38
CA LEU A 606 13.31 28.07 29.42
C LEU A 606 13.40 26.55 29.22
N ILE A 607 12.59 25.77 29.94
CA ILE A 607 12.54 24.30 29.81
C ILE A 607 12.20 23.89 28.38
N ALA A 608 11.18 24.53 27.77
CA ALA A 608 10.77 24.23 26.40
C ALA A 608 11.84 24.64 25.37
N LEU A 609 12.46 25.82 25.56
CA LEU A 609 13.50 26.36 24.70
C LEU A 609 14.73 25.47 24.69
N ILE A 610 15.23 25.06 25.87
CA ILE A 610 16.44 24.23 25.99
C ILE A 610 16.19 22.85 25.35
N ALA A 611 15.02 22.25 25.58
CA ALA A 611 14.67 20.95 25.01
C ALA A 611 14.69 20.92 23.48
N ARG A 612 14.20 21.99 22.83
CA ARG A 612 14.13 22.09 21.36
C ARG A 612 15.34 22.75 20.71
N SER A 613 16.34 23.15 21.49
CA SER A 613 17.43 24.04 21.05
C SER A 613 18.42 23.42 20.08
N GLY A 614 18.51 22.09 20.00
CA GLY A 614 19.54 21.38 19.23
C GLY A 614 20.98 21.59 19.74
N GLN A 615 21.15 22.21 20.90
CA GLN A 615 22.46 22.49 21.51
C GLN A 615 23.11 21.22 22.05
N THR A 616 24.43 21.27 22.30
CA THR A 616 25.16 20.14 22.88
C THR A 616 24.65 19.79 24.28
N GLY A 617 24.79 18.52 24.68
CA GLY A 617 24.39 18.07 26.01
C GLY A 617 25.06 18.86 27.15
N ALA A 618 26.29 19.33 26.97
CA ALA A 618 26.97 20.19 27.94
C ALA A 618 26.28 21.56 28.08
N VAL A 619 25.89 22.19 26.96
CA VAL A 619 25.16 23.48 26.97
C VAL A 619 23.78 23.32 27.58
N GLN A 620 23.06 22.26 27.21
CA GLN A 620 21.75 21.95 27.79
C GLN A 620 21.84 21.72 29.30
N TYR A 621 22.83 20.95 29.77
CA TYR A 621 23.08 20.71 31.19
C TYR A 621 23.27 22.03 31.96
N LEU A 622 24.11 22.93 31.46
CA LEU A 622 24.40 24.21 32.13
C LEU A 622 23.12 25.02 32.33
N TYR A 623 22.32 25.20 31.28
CA TYR A 623 21.12 26.01 31.35
C TYR A 623 19.97 25.32 32.09
N LEU A 624 19.84 23.99 32.03
CA LEU A 624 18.85 23.25 32.81
C LEU A 624 19.15 23.34 34.31
N ARG A 625 20.42 23.21 34.68
CA ARG A 625 20.87 23.35 36.07
C ARG A 625 20.56 24.74 36.60
N GLU A 626 20.81 25.79 35.82
CA GLU A 626 20.46 27.14 36.22
C GLU A 626 18.93 27.32 36.32
N THR A 627 18.19 26.82 35.33
CA THR A 627 16.72 26.89 35.29
C THR A 627 16.07 26.21 36.50
N MET A 628 16.69 25.16 37.06
CA MET A 628 16.22 24.49 38.28
C MET A 628 16.07 25.45 39.46
N SER A 629 16.95 26.45 39.58
CA SER A 629 16.91 27.43 40.68
C SER A 629 15.67 28.34 40.62
N PHE A 630 15.05 28.47 39.45
CA PHE A 630 13.87 29.32 39.22
C PHE A 630 12.55 28.53 39.19
N ALA A 631 12.61 27.19 39.19
CA ALA A 631 11.44 26.33 39.09
C ALA A 631 10.48 26.51 40.28
N GLN A 632 9.22 26.83 39.99
CA GLN A 632 8.18 27.12 40.99
C GLN A 632 7.32 25.89 41.34
N THR A 633 7.26 24.90 40.44
CA THR A 633 6.39 23.73 40.59
C THR A 633 7.16 22.40 40.53
N ASN A 634 6.64 21.36 41.16
CA ASN A 634 7.21 20.00 41.06
C ASN A 634 7.18 19.48 39.61
N SER A 635 6.18 19.86 38.82
CA SER A 635 6.12 19.51 37.39
C SER A 635 7.32 20.07 36.63
N GLN A 636 7.67 21.33 36.84
CA GLN A 636 8.87 21.95 36.24
C GLN A 636 10.15 21.24 36.68
N LYS A 637 10.31 21.00 37.99
CA LYS A 637 11.48 20.28 38.53
C LYS A 637 11.62 18.89 37.89
N ASN A 638 10.53 18.13 37.79
CA ASN A 638 10.54 16.81 37.17
C ASN A 638 10.91 16.86 35.68
N ARG A 639 10.37 17.83 34.93
CA ARG A 639 10.72 18.04 33.51
C ARG A 639 12.21 18.39 33.35
N ILE A 640 12.76 19.22 34.24
CA ILE A 640 14.19 19.57 34.23
C ILE A 640 15.04 18.33 34.51
N LEU A 641 14.72 17.56 35.55
CA LEU A 641 15.44 16.32 35.89
C LEU A 641 15.41 15.31 34.74
N GLN A 642 14.24 15.13 34.11
CA GLN A 642 14.09 14.25 32.96
C GLN A 642 14.99 14.67 31.79
N GLN A 643 15.05 15.97 31.50
CA GLN A 643 15.90 16.50 30.43
C GLN A 643 17.39 16.42 30.80
N LEU A 644 17.76 16.67 32.06
CA LEU A 644 19.13 16.52 32.54
C LEU A 644 19.66 15.10 32.30
N GLY A 645 18.83 14.07 32.57
CA GLY A 645 19.18 12.66 32.30
C GLY A 645 19.46 12.35 30.82
N GLN A 646 18.98 13.17 29.89
CA GLN A 646 19.20 13.01 28.45
C GLN A 646 20.43 13.75 27.91
N THR A 647 21.10 14.56 28.75
CA THR A 647 22.25 15.38 28.32
C THR A 647 23.56 14.60 28.12
N GLY A 648 23.62 13.34 28.57
CA GLY A 648 24.83 12.51 28.52
C GLY A 648 25.99 13.04 29.37
N GLN A 649 25.76 14.00 30.27
CA GLN A 649 26.77 14.55 31.17
C GLN A 649 26.83 13.74 32.48
N TYR A 650 28.03 13.33 32.90
CA TYR A 650 28.21 12.62 34.18
C TYR A 650 27.67 13.41 35.37
N GLN A 651 27.87 14.73 35.36
CA GLN A 651 27.38 15.64 36.38
C GLN A 651 25.85 15.74 36.45
N ALA A 652 25.14 15.35 35.39
CA ALA A 652 23.68 15.28 35.40
C ALA A 652 23.16 14.07 36.21
N MET A 653 23.96 13.01 36.37
CA MET A 653 23.61 11.85 37.20
C MET A 653 23.79 12.10 38.71
N LEU A 654 24.49 13.18 39.07
CA LEU A 654 24.76 13.59 40.46
C LEU A 654 23.83 14.71 40.94
N PHE A 655 22.98 15.21 40.05
CA PHE A 655 22.06 16.32 40.28
C PHE A 655 20.67 15.79 40.64
#